data_AF-A0A8B6C0U6-F1
#
_entry.id   AF-A0A8B6C0U6-F1
#
_cell.length_a   1.000
_cell.length_b   1.000
_cell.length_c   1.000
_cell.angle_alpha   90.00
_cell.angle_beta   90.00
_cell.angle_gamma   90.00
#
_symmetry.space_group_name_H-M   'P 1'
#
loop_
_entity.id
_entity.type
_entity.pdbx_description
1 polymer ?
#
loop_
_entity_poly.entity_id
_entity_poly.type
_entity_poly.pdbx_seq_one_letter_code
_entity_poly.pdbx_strand_id
1 'polypeptide(L)'
;MAKLHREKTNEDLSTLSRSGTPVNCLPKLPPIITSEIDRSFLLDLNDYIRYETDKLSHGDDDQRYTIYKSVFNRIIEHVSAYKPLLTAIKKEYEDTIEAIKKGQREADFLHGKLKAMASEPSTIRNYRKRADELDERILVIQKDNDRLQKELNELQQKRKEREELDREVTEPPKRELKKDSRMIPGLTLEESTDLTLLYRNYEKLDRQLKELNISFRTRYVPKSHKLELKERLDNKVNERDDLLRQGQIYRYKRSKLKIAVEAAQAYNRVKPPHQTVGDAVIFALAQARGLQKQEKVEKLLKHWRDYVSHVPNFELSPGEGQQQRDGSPSAPQTLTTTSFDDDDPSKEKKLKMMLEYIEKFNELFEDGMYEDAAIHAANSPKGILRTSATLAKFRDVKVHGNVRSPLLAFCDAVMASVSAVGSKPNHKLSDECVECVLNENRLDLLAHWIAQDRLSLNHQIGDRIVDHCNCQVPCKCSCQALAQNVYSKLHLYRQAVICMLKQGRVHTGMEYAKHKYPLSKQEYLELLRTCPSLPLMHSLVEEDGEGTRTLPLGVVILVLLENSHFDLVIRFMQDLQNTPSADDQNTSLFHSAMMDDVDTTAEQWDSLVKLLRDQGYEETSVKLLSSIHVLSAVKTVLYDSLKVESPENESAS
;
A
#
# COMPACT_ATOMS: atom_id res chain seq x y z
N MET A 1 33.69 -19.76 -27.15
CA MET A 1 35.03 -19.54 -26.59
C MET A 1 35.21 -20.03 -25.14
N ALA A 2 34.20 -20.60 -24.47
CA ALA A 2 34.36 -21.19 -23.11
C ALA A 2 34.28 -22.72 -23.07
N LYS A 3 33.98 -23.38 -24.20
CA LYS A 3 34.00 -24.86 -24.31
C LYS A 3 35.36 -25.45 -24.68
N LEU A 4 36.31 -24.64 -25.18
CA LEU A 4 37.65 -25.12 -25.57
C LEU A 4 38.69 -25.11 -24.43
N HIS A 5 38.38 -24.52 -23.27
CA HIS A 5 39.32 -24.43 -22.14
C HIS A 5 39.17 -25.55 -21.11
N ARG A 6 38.13 -26.39 -21.21
CA ARG A 6 37.87 -27.47 -20.24
C ARG A 6 38.46 -28.82 -20.64
N GLU A 7 38.89 -28.98 -21.89
CA GLU A 7 39.52 -30.22 -22.40
C GLU A 7 41.05 -30.21 -22.30
N LYS A 8 41.69 -29.05 -22.07
CA LYS A 8 43.17 -28.95 -21.97
C LYS A 8 43.76 -29.14 -20.57
N THR A 9 42.93 -29.27 -19.52
CA THR A 9 43.43 -29.41 -18.13
C THR A 9 43.40 -30.85 -17.62
N ASN A 10 42.92 -31.81 -18.41
CA ASN A 10 42.84 -33.23 -18.01
C ASN A 10 43.97 -34.11 -18.58
N GLU A 11 44.86 -33.60 -19.45
CA GLU A 11 45.98 -34.37 -20.02
C GLU A 11 47.30 -34.20 -19.26
N ASP A 12 47.47 -33.16 -18.44
CA ASP A 12 48.76 -32.84 -17.80
C ASP A 12 48.96 -33.41 -16.38
N LEU A 13 48.01 -34.17 -15.84
CA LEU A 13 48.09 -34.79 -14.50
C LEU A 13 48.41 -36.30 -14.52
N SER A 14 48.58 -36.91 -15.71
CA SER A 14 48.85 -38.34 -15.87
C SER A 14 50.32 -38.72 -16.05
N THR A 15 51.25 -37.77 -16.03
CA THR A 15 52.69 -38.03 -16.29
C THR A 15 53.60 -37.44 -15.22
N LEU A 16 53.48 -37.91 -13.98
CA LEU A 16 54.56 -37.85 -13.00
C LEU A 16 54.47 -39.04 -12.05
N SER A 17 54.91 -40.20 -12.54
CA SER A 17 55.35 -41.29 -11.66
C SER A 17 56.60 -41.94 -12.24
N ARG A 18 57.51 -42.31 -11.34
CA ARG A 18 58.75 -43.09 -11.48
C ARG A 18 60.04 -42.32 -11.76
N SER A 19 60.67 -41.90 -10.68
CA SER A 19 62.12 -42.07 -10.50
C SER A 19 62.35 -42.89 -9.22
N GLY A 20 63.07 -44.00 -9.36
CA GLY A 20 63.42 -44.89 -8.25
C GLY A 20 64.78 -44.53 -7.65
N THR A 21 64.98 -44.84 -6.37
CA THR A 21 66.26 -45.08 -5.65
C THR A 21 65.92 -45.37 -4.16
N PRO A 22 66.84 -45.94 -3.36
CA PRO A 22 67.07 -47.37 -3.22
C PRO A 22 66.61 -47.91 -1.86
N VAL A 23 66.30 -49.20 -1.82
CA VAL A 23 66.01 -49.94 -0.59
C VAL A 23 67.32 -50.15 0.19
N ASN A 24 67.45 -49.58 1.38
CA ASN A 24 68.23 -50.17 2.48
C ASN A 24 67.88 -49.57 3.86
N CYS A 25 67.51 -50.49 4.77
CA CYS A 25 67.51 -50.40 6.23
C CYS A 25 66.92 -49.14 6.90
N LEU A 26 65.58 -49.08 6.99
CA LEU A 26 64.91 -48.37 8.08
C LEU A 26 64.34 -49.40 9.07
N PRO A 27 64.35 -49.10 10.39
CA PRO A 27 63.88 -50.04 11.41
C PRO A 27 62.43 -50.43 11.10
N LYS A 28 62.11 -51.73 11.23
CA LYS A 28 60.72 -52.19 11.16
C LYS A 28 59.90 -51.33 12.14
N LEU A 29 59.01 -50.49 11.60
CA LEU A 29 58.01 -49.79 12.41
C LEU A 29 57.27 -50.85 13.24
N PRO A 30 57.12 -50.68 14.56
CA PRO A 30 56.29 -51.57 15.35
C PRO A 30 54.86 -51.56 14.78
N PRO A 31 54.09 -52.65 14.93
CA PRO A 31 52.72 -52.71 14.42
C PRO A 31 51.93 -51.48 14.91
N ILE A 32 51.21 -50.84 13.98
CA ILE A 32 50.57 -49.52 14.20
C ILE A 32 49.41 -49.59 15.22
N ILE A 33 49.00 -50.80 15.65
CA ILE A 33 48.06 -51.03 16.75
C ILE A 33 48.65 -52.12 17.62
N THR A 34 49.39 -51.74 18.66
CA THR A 34 50.03 -52.67 19.59
C THR A 34 49.32 -52.73 20.94
N SER A 35 48.43 -51.79 21.24
CA SER A 35 47.73 -51.72 22.52
C SER A 35 46.20 -51.68 22.37
N GLU A 36 45.49 -52.27 23.32
CA GLU A 36 44.02 -52.19 23.41
C GLU A 36 43.55 -50.72 23.52
N ILE A 37 44.41 -49.85 24.06
CA ILE A 37 44.19 -48.41 24.22
C ILE A 37 44.12 -47.69 22.86
N ASP A 38 44.97 -48.08 21.91
CA ASP A 38 44.94 -47.52 20.54
C ASP A 38 43.68 -47.96 19.80
N ARG A 39 43.22 -49.19 20.07
CA ARG A 39 42.00 -49.74 19.48
C ARG A 39 40.75 -49.03 20.01
N SER A 40 40.66 -48.81 21.32
CA SER A 40 39.55 -48.05 21.91
C SER A 40 39.54 -46.60 21.44
N PHE A 41 40.71 -45.95 21.38
CA PHE A 41 40.83 -44.57 20.88
C PHE A 41 40.32 -44.41 19.44
N LEU A 42 40.70 -45.32 18.54
CA LEU A 42 40.26 -45.27 17.14
C LEU A 42 38.75 -45.52 16.98
N LEU A 43 38.16 -46.36 17.83
CA LEU A 43 36.71 -46.58 17.86
C LEU A 43 35.98 -45.31 18.30
N ASP A 44 36.41 -44.70 19.42
CA ASP A 44 35.84 -43.45 19.93
C ASP A 44 35.96 -42.30 18.92
N LEU A 45 37.11 -42.23 18.22
CA LEU A 45 37.36 -41.22 17.18
C LEU A 45 36.43 -41.41 15.97
N ASN A 46 36.23 -42.65 15.54
CA ASN A 46 35.38 -42.99 14.41
C ASN A 46 33.89 -42.77 14.74
N ASP A 47 33.48 -43.05 15.98
CA ASP A 47 32.13 -42.75 16.47
C ASP A 47 31.89 -41.24 16.55
N TYR A 48 32.88 -40.46 17.00
CA TYR A 48 32.82 -39.00 16.97
C TYR A 48 32.68 -38.44 15.55
N ILE A 49 33.47 -38.93 14.59
CA ILE A 49 33.38 -38.51 13.19
C ILE A 49 31.98 -38.80 12.63
N ARG A 50 31.46 -40.02 12.84
CA ARG A 50 30.13 -40.41 12.35
C ARG A 50 29.04 -39.54 12.95
N TYR A 51 29.07 -39.34 14.26
CA TYR A 51 28.08 -38.53 14.98
C TYR A 51 28.08 -37.06 14.54
N GLU A 52 29.24 -36.43 14.39
CA GLU A 52 29.33 -35.03 13.96
C GLU A 52 29.07 -34.87 12.46
N THR A 53 29.42 -35.86 11.63
CA THR A 53 29.16 -35.81 10.18
C THR A 53 27.68 -36.01 9.85
N ASP A 54 26.96 -36.88 10.59
CA ASP A 54 25.51 -37.09 10.42
C ASP A 54 24.67 -35.86 10.82
N LYS A 55 25.23 -34.97 11.66
CA LYS A 55 24.59 -33.68 12.01
C LYS A 55 24.69 -32.63 10.91
N LEU A 56 25.59 -32.81 9.94
CA LEU A 56 25.82 -31.84 8.87
C LEU A 56 24.89 -32.09 7.68
N SER A 57 24.28 -31.02 7.16
CA SER A 57 23.58 -31.06 5.88
C SER A 57 24.56 -31.26 4.71
N HIS A 58 24.10 -31.85 3.60
CA HIS A 58 24.94 -32.07 2.42
C HIS A 58 25.47 -30.74 1.85
N GLY A 59 26.80 -30.60 1.77
CA GLY A 59 27.46 -29.49 1.06
C GLY A 59 28.19 -28.46 1.92
N ASP A 60 28.22 -28.61 3.25
CA ASP A 60 29.00 -27.72 4.12
C ASP A 60 30.45 -28.24 4.33
N ASP A 61 31.27 -28.05 3.30
CA ASP A 61 32.66 -28.52 3.30
C ASP A 61 33.54 -27.78 4.32
N ASP A 62 33.14 -26.58 4.76
CA ASP A 62 33.84 -25.78 5.77
C ASP A 62 33.61 -26.31 7.19
N GLN A 63 32.39 -26.72 7.51
CA GLN A 63 32.10 -27.41 8.78
C GLN A 63 32.74 -28.80 8.80
N ARG A 64 32.74 -29.53 7.68
CA ARG A 64 33.46 -30.82 7.56
C ARG A 64 34.95 -30.66 7.80
N TYR A 65 35.59 -29.66 7.18
CA TYR A 65 37.00 -29.36 7.42
C TYR A 65 37.27 -29.08 8.91
N THR A 66 36.38 -28.36 9.59
CA THR A 66 36.51 -28.07 11.03
C THR A 66 36.46 -29.33 11.89
N ILE A 67 35.58 -30.28 11.56
CA ILE A 67 35.51 -31.60 12.22
C ILE A 67 36.80 -32.39 11.97
N TYR A 68 37.26 -32.51 10.72
CA TYR A 68 38.49 -33.24 10.43
C TYR A 68 39.74 -32.59 11.06
N LYS A 69 39.75 -31.26 11.16
CA LYS A 69 40.80 -30.51 11.88
C LYS A 69 40.82 -30.84 13.37
N SER A 70 39.65 -30.97 14.01
CA SER A 70 39.55 -31.33 15.43
C SER A 70 39.96 -32.79 15.69
N VAL A 71 39.55 -33.70 14.80
CA VAL A 71 39.96 -35.11 14.80
C VAL A 71 41.48 -35.25 14.67
N PHE A 72 42.09 -34.51 13.75
CA PHE A 72 43.53 -34.57 13.54
C PHE A 72 44.31 -34.04 14.75
N ASN A 73 43.78 -33.04 15.47
CA ASN A 73 44.36 -32.61 16.76
C ASN A 73 44.32 -33.73 17.81
N ARG A 74 43.21 -34.48 17.92
CA ARG A 74 43.11 -35.62 18.85
C ARG A 74 44.14 -36.72 18.52
N ILE A 75 44.42 -36.96 17.24
CA ILE A 75 45.47 -37.90 16.80
C ILE A 75 46.87 -37.40 17.18
N ILE A 76 47.14 -36.10 17.00
CA ILE A 76 48.42 -35.47 17.40
C ILE A 76 48.66 -35.59 18.91
N GLU A 77 47.60 -35.49 19.72
CA GLU A 77 47.67 -35.60 21.18
C GLU A 77 47.91 -37.05 21.63
N HIS A 78 47.25 -38.03 21.01
CA HIS A 78 47.40 -39.45 21.33
C HIS A 78 48.76 -40.02 20.91
N VAL A 79 49.24 -39.66 19.69
CA VAL A 79 50.49 -40.19 19.13
C VAL A 79 51.65 -39.23 19.36
N SER A 80 52.10 -39.15 20.62
CA SER A 80 53.13 -38.21 21.06
C SER A 80 54.50 -38.41 20.38
N ALA A 81 54.86 -39.64 20.01
CA ALA A 81 56.14 -39.98 19.38
C ALA A 81 56.36 -39.31 18.00
N TYR A 82 55.27 -39.05 17.26
CA TYR A 82 55.31 -38.42 15.93
C TYR A 82 54.71 -37.01 15.91
N LYS A 83 54.48 -36.43 17.09
CA LYS A 83 53.81 -35.13 17.26
C LYS A 83 54.41 -34.00 16.39
N PRO A 84 55.74 -33.82 16.27
CA PRO A 84 56.31 -32.78 15.42
C PRO A 84 55.97 -32.97 13.93
N LEU A 85 56.03 -34.22 13.44
CA LEU A 85 55.75 -34.56 12.05
C LEU A 85 54.26 -34.36 11.71
N LEU A 86 53.37 -34.87 12.57
CA LEU A 86 51.92 -34.69 12.38
C LEU A 86 51.52 -33.22 12.43
N THR A 87 52.14 -32.43 13.33
CA THR A 87 51.88 -30.98 13.39
C THR A 87 52.34 -30.26 12.12
N ALA A 88 53.49 -30.64 11.56
CA ALA A 88 53.97 -30.10 10.29
C ALA A 88 53.05 -30.46 9.12
N ILE A 89 52.60 -31.71 9.04
CA ILE A 89 51.63 -32.16 8.03
C ILE A 89 50.33 -31.36 8.15
N LYS A 90 49.79 -31.24 9.37
CA LYS A 90 48.58 -30.44 9.61
C LYS A 90 48.76 -29.00 9.10
N LYS A 91 49.90 -28.37 9.41
CA LYS A 91 50.19 -27.00 9.00
C LYS A 91 50.21 -26.84 7.46
N GLU A 92 50.85 -27.74 6.73
CA GLU A 92 50.87 -27.73 5.26
C GLU A 92 49.46 -27.81 4.65
N TYR A 93 48.59 -28.65 5.23
CA TYR A 93 47.19 -28.73 4.79
C TYR A 93 46.39 -27.46 5.13
N GLU A 94 46.62 -26.86 6.30
CA GLU A 94 45.98 -25.61 6.69
C GLU A 94 46.40 -24.44 5.77
N ASP A 95 47.70 -24.34 5.45
CA ASP A 95 48.26 -23.31 4.58
C ASP A 95 47.75 -23.45 3.13
N THR A 96 47.66 -24.68 2.61
CA THR A 96 47.13 -24.94 1.26
C THR A 96 45.63 -24.65 1.14
N ILE A 97 44.82 -25.01 2.14
CA ILE A 97 43.38 -24.71 2.17
C ILE A 97 43.16 -23.20 2.23
N GLU A 98 43.92 -22.47 3.06
CA GLU A 98 43.81 -21.01 3.13
C GLU A 98 44.19 -20.35 1.80
N ALA A 99 45.23 -20.85 1.12
CA ALA A 99 45.61 -20.37 -0.20
C ALA A 99 44.49 -20.57 -1.24
N ILE A 100 43.81 -21.72 -1.23
CA ILE A 100 42.67 -22.00 -2.12
C ILE A 100 41.50 -21.06 -1.80
N LYS A 101 41.14 -20.90 -0.52
CA LYS A 101 40.06 -19.99 -0.08
C LYS A 101 40.35 -18.53 -0.43
N LYS A 102 41.61 -18.11 -0.34
CA LYS A 102 42.04 -16.78 -0.76
C LYS A 102 41.87 -16.60 -2.27
N GLY A 103 42.30 -17.58 -3.08
CA GLY A 103 42.13 -17.56 -4.53
C GLY A 103 40.66 -17.48 -4.97
N GLN A 104 39.76 -18.22 -4.31
CA GLN A 104 38.31 -18.14 -4.58
C GLN A 104 37.75 -16.75 -4.29
N ARG A 105 38.07 -16.17 -3.12
CA ARG A 105 37.65 -14.80 -2.76
C ARG A 105 38.12 -13.76 -3.78
N GLU A 106 39.36 -13.86 -4.23
CA GLU A 106 39.93 -12.97 -5.24
C GLU A 106 39.23 -13.13 -6.61
N ALA A 107 38.94 -14.37 -7.02
CA ALA A 107 38.21 -14.66 -8.25
C ALA A 107 36.78 -14.10 -8.23
N ASP A 108 36.04 -14.27 -7.13
CA ASP A 108 34.69 -13.73 -6.97
C ASP A 108 34.67 -12.20 -6.99
N PHE A 109 35.64 -11.56 -6.33
CA PHE A 109 35.80 -10.11 -6.36
C PHE A 109 36.07 -9.59 -7.77
N LEU A 110 37.00 -10.22 -8.50
CA LEU A 110 37.33 -9.85 -9.87
C LEU A 110 36.14 -10.08 -10.81
N HIS A 111 35.40 -11.18 -10.64
CA HIS A 111 34.19 -11.46 -11.40
C HIS A 111 33.11 -10.39 -11.15
N GLY A 112 32.87 -10.02 -9.89
CA GLY A 112 31.95 -8.94 -9.52
C GLY A 112 32.33 -7.60 -10.15
N LYS A 113 33.61 -7.23 -10.09
CA LYS A 113 34.14 -6.01 -10.71
C LYS A 113 33.98 -6.02 -12.23
N LEU A 114 34.27 -7.14 -12.88
CA LEU A 114 34.14 -7.28 -14.34
C LEU A 114 32.68 -7.21 -14.79
N LYS A 115 31.75 -7.79 -14.00
CA LYS A 115 30.30 -7.68 -14.23
C LYS A 115 29.81 -6.23 -14.09
N ALA A 116 30.31 -5.50 -13.09
CA ALA A 116 29.98 -4.08 -12.92
C ALA A 116 30.48 -3.25 -14.11
N MET A 117 31.74 -3.43 -14.53
CA MET A 117 32.32 -2.73 -15.68
C MET A 117 31.61 -3.09 -17.00
N ALA A 118 31.15 -4.32 -17.17
CA ALA A 118 30.37 -4.73 -18.34
C ALA A 118 28.96 -4.10 -18.38
N SER A 119 28.40 -3.72 -17.23
CA SER A 119 27.07 -3.10 -17.13
C SER A 119 27.09 -1.58 -17.32
N GLU A 120 28.21 -0.92 -17.06
CA GLU A 120 28.39 0.54 -17.16
C GLU A 120 28.02 1.12 -18.55
N PRO A 121 28.40 0.50 -19.69
CA PRO A 121 28.01 0.96 -21.02
C PRO A 121 26.49 0.88 -21.27
N SER A 122 25.81 -0.11 -20.68
CA SER A 122 24.35 -0.25 -20.82
C SER A 122 23.58 0.81 -20.03
N THR A 123 24.10 1.19 -18.87
CA THR A 123 23.58 2.28 -18.03
C THR A 123 23.71 3.63 -18.74
N ILE A 124 24.89 3.94 -19.31
CA ILE A 124 25.11 5.18 -20.08
C ILE A 124 24.19 5.25 -21.30
N ARG A 125 24.01 4.12 -22.01
CA ARG A 125 23.10 4.04 -23.16
C ARG A 125 21.65 4.32 -22.75
N ASN A 126 21.19 3.79 -21.62
CA ASN A 126 19.84 4.04 -21.12
C ASN A 126 19.63 5.50 -20.72
N TYR A 127 20.62 6.14 -20.09
CA TYR A 127 20.55 7.57 -19.76
C TYR A 127 20.54 8.46 -21.00
N ARG A 128 21.33 8.15 -22.03
CA ARG A 128 21.27 8.86 -23.33
C ARG A 128 19.90 8.74 -23.98
N LYS A 129 19.38 7.51 -24.08
CA LYS A 129 18.05 7.29 -24.64
C LYS A 129 16.97 8.07 -23.90
N ARG A 130 17.05 8.13 -22.57
CA ARG A 130 16.11 8.90 -21.75
C ARG A 130 16.27 10.41 -21.92
N ALA A 131 17.48 10.90 -22.18
CA ALA A 131 17.70 12.31 -22.53
C ALA A 131 17.02 12.64 -23.88
N ASP A 132 17.21 11.80 -24.90
CA ASP A 132 16.59 11.97 -26.21
C ASP A 132 15.04 11.99 -26.10
N GLU A 133 14.46 11.06 -25.33
CA GLU A 133 13.00 11.01 -25.07
C GLU A 133 12.48 12.26 -24.34
N LEU A 134 13.29 12.89 -23.48
CA LEU A 134 12.93 14.11 -22.78
C LEU A 134 13.00 15.32 -23.71
N ASP A 135 14.02 15.39 -24.57
CA ASP A 135 14.16 16.46 -25.57
C ASP A 135 12.98 16.45 -26.56
N GLU A 136 12.56 15.28 -27.03
CA GLU A 136 11.36 15.14 -27.87
C GLU A 136 10.10 15.68 -27.16
N ARG A 137 9.91 15.38 -25.87
CA ARG A 137 8.77 15.87 -25.09
C ARG A 137 8.81 17.36 -24.87
N ILE A 138 9.99 17.92 -24.59
CA ILE A 138 10.17 19.37 -24.42
C ILE A 138 9.79 20.09 -25.72
N LEU A 139 10.20 19.57 -26.88
CA LEU A 139 9.83 20.12 -28.19
C LEU A 139 8.31 20.13 -28.41
N VAL A 140 7.61 19.05 -28.08
CA VAL A 140 6.14 18.98 -28.20
C VAL A 140 5.48 20.02 -27.28
N ILE A 141 5.92 20.11 -26.02
CA ILE A 141 5.37 21.05 -25.04
C ILE A 141 5.61 22.50 -25.49
N GLN A 142 6.80 22.82 -26.00
CA GLN A 142 7.09 24.15 -26.53
C GLN A 142 6.17 24.51 -27.70
N LYS A 143 5.95 23.59 -28.63
CA LYS A 143 5.03 23.79 -29.76
C LYS A 143 3.59 24.01 -29.32
N ASP A 144 3.13 23.26 -28.31
CA ASP A 144 1.79 23.44 -27.74
C ASP A 144 1.67 24.77 -26.97
N ASN A 145 2.71 25.17 -26.22
CA ASN A 145 2.76 26.46 -25.54
C ASN A 145 2.70 27.62 -26.54
N ASP A 146 3.43 27.55 -27.66
CA ASP A 146 3.39 28.55 -28.71
C ASP A 146 1.99 28.65 -29.35
N ARG A 147 1.32 27.50 -29.57
CA ARG A 147 -0.06 27.47 -30.07
C ARG A 147 -1.01 28.16 -29.08
N LEU A 148 -0.93 27.80 -27.80
CA LEU A 148 -1.77 28.37 -26.75
C LEU A 148 -1.53 29.87 -26.56
N GLN A 149 -0.29 30.34 -26.69
CA GLN A 149 0.02 31.78 -26.64
C GLN A 149 -0.61 32.53 -27.81
N LYS A 150 -0.60 31.96 -29.03
CA LYS A 150 -1.28 32.56 -30.19
C LYS A 150 -2.79 32.64 -29.97
N GLU A 151 -3.42 31.55 -29.52
CA GLU A 151 -4.85 31.52 -29.20
C GLU A 151 -5.22 32.54 -28.11
N LEU A 152 -4.38 32.68 -27.08
CA LEU A 152 -4.58 33.66 -26.03
C LEU A 152 -4.53 35.10 -26.55
N ASN A 153 -3.57 35.41 -27.42
CA ASN A 153 -3.45 36.72 -28.04
C ASN A 153 -4.66 37.03 -28.93
N GLU A 154 -5.14 36.07 -29.71
CA GLU A 154 -6.37 36.23 -30.51
C GLU A 154 -7.59 36.47 -29.64
N LEU A 155 -7.72 35.76 -28.51
CA LEU A 155 -8.80 35.98 -27.55
C LEU A 155 -8.74 37.36 -26.90
N GLN A 156 -7.54 37.84 -26.55
CA GLN A 156 -7.33 39.18 -26.02
C GLN A 156 -7.68 40.26 -27.05
N GLN A 157 -7.29 40.07 -28.30
CA GLN A 157 -7.61 41.00 -29.38
C GLN A 157 -9.13 41.07 -29.61
N LYS A 158 -9.81 39.92 -29.68
CA LYS A 158 -11.28 39.85 -29.74
C LYS A 158 -11.97 40.46 -28.51
N ARG A 159 -11.34 40.44 -27.34
CA ARG A 159 -11.86 41.13 -26.14
C ARG A 159 -11.71 42.65 -26.27
N LYS A 160 -10.55 43.14 -26.70
CA LYS A 160 -10.33 44.56 -26.96
C LYS A 160 -11.29 45.09 -28.02
N GLU A 161 -11.47 44.37 -29.13
CA GLU A 161 -12.44 44.72 -30.18
C GLU A 161 -13.87 44.80 -29.63
N ARG A 162 -14.28 43.88 -28.75
CA ARG A 162 -15.59 43.94 -28.07
C ARG A 162 -15.70 45.10 -27.09
N GLU A 163 -14.66 45.37 -26.32
CA GLU A 163 -14.63 46.51 -25.39
C GLU A 163 -14.63 47.86 -26.12
N GLU A 164 -14.00 47.93 -27.29
CA GLU A 164 -13.98 49.11 -28.15
C GLU A 164 -15.34 49.31 -28.83
N LEU A 165 -15.97 48.23 -29.31
CA LEU A 165 -17.34 48.25 -29.80
C LEU A 165 -18.35 48.63 -28.70
N ASP A 166 -18.18 48.09 -27.49
CA ASP A 166 -19.02 48.43 -26.34
C ASP A 166 -18.82 49.89 -25.92
N ARG A 167 -17.59 50.44 -25.97
CA ARG A 167 -17.34 51.88 -25.75
C ARG A 167 -18.00 52.75 -26.81
N GLU A 168 -17.95 52.35 -28.07
CA GLU A 168 -18.63 53.06 -29.18
C GLU A 168 -20.15 53.06 -29.02
N VAL A 169 -20.71 52.00 -28.39
CA VAL A 169 -22.15 51.86 -28.09
C VAL A 169 -22.56 52.52 -26.77
N THR A 170 -21.65 52.64 -25.78
CA THR A 170 -21.92 53.22 -24.46
C THR A 170 -21.49 54.68 -24.29
N GLU A 171 -20.77 55.29 -25.23
CA GLU A 171 -20.68 56.75 -25.27
C GLU A 171 -22.05 57.33 -25.64
N PRO A 172 -22.74 58.05 -24.73
CA PRO A 172 -23.90 58.83 -25.15
C PRO A 172 -23.39 59.91 -26.12
N PRO A 173 -24.08 60.19 -27.25
CA PRO A 173 -23.70 61.34 -28.06
C PRO A 173 -23.71 62.55 -27.13
N LYS A 174 -22.64 63.36 -27.15
CA LYS A 174 -22.59 64.64 -26.43
C LYS A 174 -23.78 65.49 -26.89
N ARG A 175 -24.89 65.40 -26.16
CA ARG A 175 -26.03 66.29 -26.31
C ARG A 175 -25.65 67.59 -25.66
N GLU A 176 -25.06 68.49 -26.45
CA GLU A 176 -25.29 69.90 -26.20
C GLU A 176 -26.81 70.12 -26.24
N LEU A 177 -27.37 70.62 -25.14
CA LEU A 177 -28.74 71.12 -25.09
C LEU A 177 -28.83 72.37 -25.99
N LYS A 178 -28.92 72.17 -27.30
CA LYS A 178 -29.48 73.19 -28.19
C LYS A 178 -30.99 73.11 -28.03
N LYS A 179 -31.61 74.24 -27.66
CA LYS A 179 -33.07 74.39 -27.72
C LYS A 179 -33.53 73.92 -29.10
N ASP A 180 -34.29 72.83 -29.14
CA ASP A 180 -34.67 72.22 -30.39
C ASP A 180 -35.86 72.99 -30.97
N SER A 181 -35.57 73.99 -31.79
CA SER A 181 -36.56 74.72 -32.59
C SER A 181 -36.84 74.02 -33.93
N ARG A 182 -36.64 72.69 -34.00
CA ARG A 182 -36.81 71.92 -35.24
C ARG A 182 -38.23 71.36 -35.32
N MET A 183 -38.82 71.51 -36.51
CA MET A 183 -40.11 70.92 -36.87
C MET A 183 -40.04 69.39 -36.80
N ILE A 184 -41.13 68.74 -36.38
CA ILE A 184 -41.19 67.27 -36.26
C ILE A 184 -40.88 66.65 -37.63
N PRO A 185 -39.81 65.82 -37.75
CA PRO A 185 -39.40 65.26 -39.03
C PRO A 185 -40.53 64.45 -39.70
N GLY A 186 -40.89 64.82 -40.93
CA GLY A 186 -41.91 64.14 -41.73
C GLY A 186 -43.32 64.75 -41.69
N LEU A 187 -43.53 65.87 -40.98
CA LEU A 187 -44.74 66.70 -41.10
C LEU A 187 -44.42 68.06 -41.73
N THR A 188 -45.36 68.59 -42.51
CA THR A 188 -45.27 69.96 -43.04
C THR A 188 -45.58 71.01 -41.95
N LEU A 189 -45.32 72.29 -42.21
CA LEU A 189 -45.44 73.37 -41.22
C LEU A 189 -46.88 73.55 -40.72
N GLU A 190 -47.86 73.39 -41.61
CA GLU A 190 -49.29 73.43 -41.27
C GLU A 190 -49.68 72.21 -40.42
N GLU A 191 -49.26 71.01 -40.79
CA GLU A 191 -49.56 69.78 -40.05
C GLU A 191 -48.85 69.74 -38.67
N SER A 192 -47.74 70.46 -38.52
CA SER A 192 -47.04 70.62 -37.24
C SER A 192 -47.68 71.64 -36.28
N THR A 193 -48.70 72.37 -36.73
CA THR A 193 -49.53 73.24 -35.89
C THR A 193 -50.97 72.72 -35.72
N ASP A 194 -51.38 71.71 -36.51
CA ASP A 194 -52.63 70.98 -36.34
C ASP A 194 -52.56 70.01 -35.15
N LEU A 195 -53.17 70.41 -34.03
CA LEU A 195 -53.30 69.61 -32.81
C LEU A 195 -53.92 68.23 -33.07
N THR A 196 -54.96 68.14 -33.90
CA THR A 196 -55.65 66.86 -34.16
C THR A 196 -54.78 65.86 -34.92
N LEU A 197 -53.99 66.34 -35.87
CA LEU A 197 -53.07 65.50 -36.65
C LEU A 197 -51.87 65.06 -35.80
N LEU A 198 -51.35 65.96 -34.95
CA LEU A 198 -50.29 65.66 -33.99
C LEU A 198 -50.71 64.60 -32.96
N TYR A 199 -51.91 64.68 -32.40
CA TYR A 199 -52.42 63.65 -31.48
C TYR A 199 -52.53 62.29 -32.15
N ARG A 200 -53.02 62.22 -33.40
CA ARG A 200 -53.07 60.95 -34.16
C ARG A 200 -51.69 60.35 -34.40
N ASN A 201 -50.70 61.19 -34.74
CA ASN A 201 -49.34 60.73 -34.96
C ASN A 201 -48.64 60.30 -33.66
N TYR A 202 -48.89 61.00 -32.56
CA TYR A 202 -48.45 60.59 -31.23
C TYR A 202 -49.01 59.22 -30.85
N GLU A 203 -50.32 59.02 -31.02
CA GLU A 203 -50.94 57.72 -30.74
C GLU A 203 -50.36 56.59 -31.61
N LYS A 204 -50.06 56.87 -32.88
CA LYS A 204 -49.44 55.87 -33.78
C LYS A 204 -48.05 55.48 -33.29
N LEU A 205 -47.22 56.46 -32.93
CA LEU A 205 -45.87 56.23 -32.40
C LEU A 205 -45.91 55.53 -31.03
N ASP A 206 -46.83 55.91 -30.15
CA ASP A 206 -47.02 55.26 -28.86
C ASP A 206 -47.44 53.79 -29.01
N ARG A 207 -48.34 53.50 -29.97
CA ARG A 207 -48.68 52.11 -30.33
C ARG A 207 -47.47 51.34 -30.83
N GLN A 208 -46.68 51.92 -31.75
CA GLN A 208 -45.47 51.27 -32.27
C GLN A 208 -44.44 51.02 -31.17
N LEU A 209 -44.25 51.94 -30.24
CA LEU A 209 -43.31 51.79 -29.13
C LEU A 209 -43.78 50.70 -28.17
N LYS A 210 -45.08 50.66 -27.85
CA LYS A 210 -45.67 49.57 -27.05
C LYS A 210 -45.52 48.22 -27.73
N GLU A 211 -45.78 48.13 -29.03
CA GLU A 211 -45.60 46.91 -29.81
C GLU A 211 -44.14 46.46 -29.84
N LEU A 212 -43.20 47.40 -30.00
CA LEU A 212 -41.77 47.12 -29.99
C LEU A 212 -41.31 46.62 -28.62
N ASN A 213 -41.78 47.24 -27.53
CA ASN A 213 -41.45 46.85 -26.16
C ASN A 213 -42.06 45.48 -25.78
N ILE A 214 -43.29 45.21 -26.20
CA ILE A 214 -43.89 43.88 -26.10
C ILE A 214 -43.02 42.88 -26.88
N SER A 215 -42.65 43.21 -28.12
CA SER A 215 -41.83 42.33 -28.95
C SER A 215 -40.42 42.08 -28.39
N PHE A 216 -39.84 43.06 -27.70
CA PHE A 216 -38.55 42.94 -27.03
C PHE A 216 -38.67 41.97 -25.84
N ARG A 217 -39.71 42.15 -25.02
CA ARG A 217 -39.97 41.28 -23.86
C ARG A 217 -40.39 39.86 -24.25
N THR A 218 -41.05 39.66 -25.40
CA THR A 218 -41.48 38.33 -25.87
C THR A 218 -40.41 37.59 -26.67
N ARG A 219 -39.56 38.29 -27.43
CA ARG A 219 -38.52 37.64 -28.26
C ARG A 219 -37.18 37.47 -27.56
N TYR A 220 -36.89 38.23 -26.51
CA TYR A 220 -35.58 38.21 -25.86
C TYR A 220 -35.69 37.86 -24.38
N VAL A 221 -34.93 36.85 -23.97
CA VAL A 221 -34.80 36.43 -22.57
C VAL A 221 -33.48 36.97 -22.01
N PRO A 222 -33.48 37.61 -20.82
CA PRO A 222 -32.26 38.06 -20.17
C PRO A 222 -31.24 36.93 -19.97
N LYS A 223 -29.96 37.21 -20.22
CA LYS A 223 -28.88 36.22 -20.14
C LYS A 223 -28.72 35.62 -18.73
N SER A 224 -29.02 36.40 -17.69
CA SER A 224 -29.06 35.95 -16.29
C SER A 224 -30.08 34.84 -16.07
N HIS A 225 -31.29 35.00 -16.59
CA HIS A 225 -32.36 34.00 -16.48
C HIS A 225 -31.99 32.71 -17.25
N LYS A 226 -31.28 32.83 -18.38
CA LYS A 226 -30.75 31.65 -19.10
C LYS A 226 -29.71 30.87 -18.28
N LEU A 227 -28.84 31.57 -17.53
CA LEU A 227 -27.84 30.93 -16.68
C LEU A 227 -28.50 30.20 -15.50
N GLU A 228 -29.47 30.84 -14.84
CA GLU A 228 -30.23 30.24 -13.75
C GLU A 228 -30.98 28.97 -14.19
N LEU A 229 -31.64 29.01 -15.35
CA LEU A 229 -32.30 27.83 -15.91
C LEU A 229 -31.32 26.70 -16.24
N LYS A 230 -30.09 27.02 -16.66
CA LYS A 230 -29.06 26.03 -16.94
C LYS A 230 -28.57 25.36 -15.65
N GLU A 231 -28.28 26.14 -14.62
CA GLU A 231 -27.88 25.61 -13.31
C GLU A 231 -28.98 24.73 -12.70
N ARG A 232 -30.24 25.17 -12.81
CA ARG A 232 -31.39 24.38 -12.37
C ARG A 232 -31.57 23.08 -13.16
N LEU A 233 -31.28 23.08 -14.46
CA LEU A 233 -31.31 21.88 -15.29
C LEU A 233 -30.19 20.90 -14.89
N ASP A 234 -28.96 21.40 -14.70
CA ASP A 234 -27.82 20.58 -14.31
C ASP A 234 -28.07 19.90 -12.94
N ASN A 235 -28.62 20.64 -11.98
CA ASN A 235 -29.02 20.09 -10.69
C ASN A 235 -30.08 18.99 -10.81
N LYS A 236 -31.08 19.16 -11.69
CA LYS A 236 -32.13 18.15 -11.92
C LYS A 236 -31.62 16.91 -12.66
N VAL A 237 -30.65 17.07 -13.55
CA VAL A 237 -29.99 15.94 -14.23
C VAL A 237 -29.18 15.12 -13.23
N ASN A 238 -28.42 15.79 -12.35
CA ASN A 238 -27.66 15.11 -11.30
C ASN A 238 -28.57 14.34 -10.35
N GLU A 239 -29.66 14.97 -9.88
CA GLU A 239 -30.65 14.32 -9.02
C GLU A 239 -31.29 13.09 -9.70
N ARG A 240 -31.63 13.19 -10.99
CA ARG A 240 -32.13 12.06 -11.77
C ARG A 240 -31.11 10.91 -11.82
N ASP A 241 -29.84 11.21 -12.07
CA ASP A 241 -28.80 10.20 -12.22
C ASP A 241 -28.52 9.47 -10.90
N ASP A 242 -28.57 10.20 -9.78
CA ASP A 242 -28.48 9.61 -8.45
C ASP A 242 -29.68 8.71 -8.13
N LEU A 243 -30.90 9.16 -8.45
CA LEU A 243 -32.11 8.35 -8.30
C LEU A 243 -32.08 7.10 -9.21
N LEU A 244 -31.55 7.20 -10.42
CA LEU A 244 -31.35 6.06 -11.31
C LEU A 244 -30.35 5.05 -10.72
N ARG A 245 -29.23 5.54 -10.17
CA ARG A 245 -28.24 4.70 -9.49
C ARG A 245 -28.85 3.99 -8.28
N GLN A 246 -29.58 4.70 -7.44
CA GLN A 246 -30.30 4.12 -6.30
C GLN A 246 -31.35 3.10 -6.77
N GLY A 247 -32.10 3.40 -7.82
CA GLY A 247 -33.07 2.49 -8.43
C GLY A 247 -32.43 1.19 -8.91
N GLN A 248 -31.25 1.24 -9.52
CA GLN A 248 -30.49 0.05 -9.92
C GLN A 248 -30.06 -0.78 -8.71
N ILE A 249 -29.59 -0.14 -7.64
CA ILE A 249 -29.22 -0.82 -6.38
C ILE A 249 -30.44 -1.51 -5.77
N TYR A 250 -31.59 -0.84 -5.71
CA TYR A 250 -32.82 -1.43 -5.17
C TYR A 250 -33.34 -2.58 -6.05
N ARG A 251 -33.26 -2.47 -7.38
CA ARG A 251 -33.58 -3.58 -8.29
C ARG A 251 -32.68 -4.80 -8.05
N TYR A 252 -31.39 -4.56 -7.85
CA TYR A 252 -30.44 -5.64 -7.52
C TYR A 252 -30.77 -6.29 -6.17
N LYS A 253 -31.00 -5.50 -5.12
CA LYS A 253 -31.41 -6.00 -3.79
C LYS A 253 -32.71 -6.80 -3.86
N ARG A 254 -33.72 -6.30 -4.57
CA ARG A 254 -35.01 -6.98 -4.77
C ARG A 254 -34.84 -8.30 -5.51
N SER A 255 -34.02 -8.34 -6.56
CA SER A 255 -33.73 -9.57 -7.32
C SER A 255 -33.05 -10.61 -6.42
N LYS A 256 -32.04 -10.19 -5.63
CA LYS A 256 -31.35 -11.05 -4.67
C LYS A 256 -32.30 -11.62 -3.61
N LEU A 257 -33.17 -10.78 -3.06
CA LEU A 257 -34.19 -11.20 -2.09
C LEU A 257 -35.20 -12.17 -2.71
N LYS A 258 -35.65 -11.93 -3.95
CA LYS A 258 -36.58 -12.82 -4.65
C LYS A 258 -35.99 -14.22 -4.80
N ILE A 259 -34.75 -14.32 -5.27
CA ILE A 259 -34.03 -15.61 -5.42
C ILE A 259 -33.89 -16.31 -4.06
N ALA A 260 -33.54 -15.57 -3.00
CA ALA A 260 -33.43 -16.13 -1.66
C ALA A 260 -34.78 -16.66 -1.14
N VAL A 261 -35.87 -15.93 -1.35
CA VAL A 261 -37.22 -16.36 -0.94
C VAL A 261 -37.65 -17.60 -1.72
N GLU A 262 -37.45 -17.63 -3.03
CA GLU A 262 -37.77 -18.80 -3.88
C GLU A 262 -36.97 -20.04 -3.47
N ALA A 263 -35.67 -19.87 -3.18
CA ALA A 263 -34.81 -20.96 -2.70
C ALA A 263 -35.24 -21.47 -1.31
N ALA A 264 -35.58 -20.58 -0.39
CA ALA A 264 -36.08 -20.96 0.93
C ALA A 264 -37.43 -21.67 0.85
N GLN A 265 -38.32 -21.23 -0.05
CA GLN A 265 -39.61 -21.90 -0.30
C GLN A 265 -39.42 -23.28 -0.93
N ALA A 266 -38.51 -23.42 -1.90
CA ALA A 266 -38.20 -24.70 -2.52
C ALA A 266 -37.60 -25.69 -1.50
N TYR A 267 -36.69 -25.20 -0.65
CA TYR A 267 -36.15 -25.99 0.46
C TYR A 267 -37.27 -26.46 1.40
N ASN A 268 -38.19 -25.57 1.80
CA ASN A 268 -39.28 -25.91 2.72
C ASN A 268 -40.24 -26.97 2.17
N ARG A 269 -40.30 -27.16 0.85
CA ARG A 269 -41.11 -28.21 0.20
C ARG A 269 -40.46 -29.60 0.26
N VAL A 270 -39.13 -29.67 0.20
CA VAL A 270 -38.39 -30.95 0.08
C VAL A 270 -37.69 -31.35 1.38
N LYS A 271 -37.22 -30.37 2.17
CA LYS A 271 -36.48 -30.52 3.44
C LYS A 271 -35.41 -31.63 3.42
N PRO A 272 -34.39 -31.53 2.55
CA PRO A 272 -33.31 -32.50 2.49
C PRO A 272 -32.53 -32.59 3.84
N PRO A 273 -32.14 -33.80 4.28
CA PRO A 273 -31.64 -34.06 5.65
C PRO A 273 -30.25 -33.50 5.98
N HIS A 274 -29.46 -33.11 4.97
CA HIS A 274 -28.06 -32.67 5.13
C HIS A 274 -27.81 -31.23 4.67
N GLN A 275 -28.87 -30.44 4.48
CA GLN A 275 -28.76 -29.07 4.02
C GLN A 275 -29.63 -28.19 4.90
N THR A 276 -29.16 -26.99 5.24
CA THR A 276 -30.00 -26.00 5.93
C THR A 276 -30.70 -25.08 4.92
N VAL A 277 -31.74 -24.37 5.35
CA VAL A 277 -32.38 -23.31 4.53
C VAL A 277 -31.35 -22.30 4.05
N GLY A 278 -30.37 -21.97 4.92
CA GLY A 278 -29.28 -21.05 4.61
C GLY A 278 -28.41 -21.56 3.46
N ASP A 279 -28.04 -22.84 3.48
CA ASP A 279 -27.22 -23.46 2.44
C ASP A 279 -27.93 -23.48 1.07
N ALA A 280 -29.24 -23.73 1.05
CA ALA A 280 -30.04 -23.69 -0.17
C ALA A 280 -30.11 -22.27 -0.77
N VAL A 281 -30.27 -21.25 0.08
CA VAL A 281 -30.27 -19.83 -0.34
C VAL A 281 -28.89 -19.41 -0.84
N ILE A 282 -27.81 -19.80 -0.15
CA ILE A 282 -26.44 -19.48 -0.54
C ILE A 282 -26.10 -20.10 -1.89
N PHE A 283 -26.46 -21.38 -2.09
CA PHE A 283 -26.25 -22.07 -3.36
C PHE A 283 -27.00 -21.39 -4.52
N ALA A 284 -28.28 -21.06 -4.33
CA ALA A 284 -29.08 -20.38 -5.36
C ALA A 284 -28.53 -18.99 -5.72
N LEU A 285 -28.06 -18.23 -4.72
CA LEU A 285 -27.42 -16.93 -4.95
C LEU A 285 -26.06 -17.03 -5.65
N ALA A 286 -25.29 -18.08 -5.37
CA ALA A 286 -24.02 -18.36 -6.04
C ALA A 286 -24.24 -18.76 -7.51
N GLN A 287 -25.23 -19.61 -7.77
CA GLN A 287 -25.61 -20.03 -9.12
C GLN A 287 -26.12 -18.85 -9.96
N ALA A 288 -26.96 -17.98 -9.38
CA ALA A 288 -27.44 -16.77 -10.07
C ALA A 288 -26.32 -15.79 -10.43
N ARG A 289 -25.26 -15.69 -9.61
CA ARG A 289 -24.06 -14.88 -9.92
C ARG A 289 -23.23 -15.48 -11.07
N GLY A 290 -23.19 -16.80 -11.18
CA GLY A 290 -22.55 -17.51 -12.31
C GLY A 290 -23.29 -17.27 -13.62
N LEU A 291 -24.62 -17.40 -13.60
CA LEU A 291 -25.49 -17.17 -14.76
C LEU A 291 -25.45 -15.72 -15.25
N GLN A 292 -25.43 -14.72 -14.36
CA GLN A 292 -25.30 -13.31 -14.78
C GLN A 292 -23.96 -12.97 -15.46
N LYS A 293 -22.87 -13.68 -15.10
CA LYS A 293 -21.59 -13.56 -15.81
C LYS A 293 -21.67 -14.18 -17.19
N GLN A 294 -22.27 -15.37 -17.32
CA GLN A 294 -22.47 -16.04 -18.60
C GLN A 294 -23.40 -15.24 -19.53
N GLU A 295 -24.51 -14.70 -19.03
CA GLU A 295 -25.48 -13.93 -19.83
C GLU A 295 -24.91 -12.58 -20.31
N LYS A 296 -24.04 -11.93 -19.52
CA LYS A 296 -23.27 -10.75 -19.97
C LYS A 296 -22.26 -11.10 -21.05
N VAL A 297 -21.54 -12.22 -20.89
CA VAL A 297 -20.59 -12.72 -21.88
C VAL A 297 -21.32 -13.12 -23.16
N GLU A 298 -22.49 -13.73 -23.06
CA GLU A 298 -23.31 -14.16 -24.20
C GLU A 298 -23.96 -12.98 -24.93
N LYS A 299 -24.39 -11.93 -24.21
CA LYS A 299 -24.82 -10.66 -24.84
C LYS A 299 -23.67 -9.96 -25.57
N LEU A 300 -22.47 -9.96 -24.99
CA LEU A 300 -21.27 -9.41 -25.64
C LEU A 300 -20.87 -10.24 -26.86
N LEU A 301 -20.92 -11.58 -26.76
CA LEU A 301 -20.66 -12.49 -27.87
C LEU A 301 -21.72 -12.41 -28.96
N LYS A 302 -23.00 -12.17 -28.62
CA LYS A 302 -24.07 -11.94 -29.58
C LYS A 302 -23.88 -10.62 -30.32
N HIS A 303 -23.57 -9.55 -29.60
CA HIS A 303 -23.23 -8.25 -30.21
C HIS A 303 -22.03 -8.37 -31.15
N TRP A 304 -21.02 -9.17 -30.76
CA TRP A 304 -19.86 -9.46 -31.60
C TRP A 304 -20.20 -10.34 -32.81
N ARG A 305 -21.08 -11.32 -32.67
CA ARG A 305 -21.53 -12.21 -33.76
C ARG A 305 -22.41 -11.49 -34.77
N ASP A 306 -23.28 -10.59 -34.30
CA ASP A 306 -24.11 -9.73 -35.15
C ASP A 306 -23.23 -8.75 -35.93
N TYR A 307 -22.14 -8.26 -35.32
CA TYR A 307 -21.14 -7.42 -36.00
C TYR A 307 -20.36 -8.18 -37.08
N VAL A 308 -19.96 -9.43 -36.82
CA VAL A 308 -19.24 -10.29 -37.77
C VAL A 308 -20.14 -10.77 -38.92
N SER A 309 -21.45 -10.92 -38.69
CA SER A 309 -22.41 -11.38 -39.72
C SER A 309 -22.79 -10.30 -40.75
N HIS A 310 -22.45 -9.02 -40.50
CA HIS A 310 -22.71 -7.90 -41.42
C HIS A 310 -21.50 -7.50 -42.27
N VAL A 311 -20.44 -8.31 -42.31
CA VAL A 311 -19.32 -8.13 -43.24
C VAL A 311 -19.64 -8.87 -44.54
N PRO A 312 -19.94 -8.18 -45.66
CA PRO A 312 -20.21 -8.86 -46.92
C PRO A 312 -18.90 -9.43 -47.47
N ASN A 313 -18.87 -10.72 -47.81
CA ASN A 313 -17.82 -11.30 -48.64
C ASN A 313 -17.81 -10.56 -49.99
N PHE A 314 -16.72 -9.86 -50.31
CA PHE A 314 -16.57 -9.15 -51.57
C PHE A 314 -15.82 -10.03 -52.58
N GLU A 315 -16.58 -10.68 -53.47
CA GLU A 315 -16.08 -11.14 -54.77
C GLU A 315 -16.02 -9.95 -55.75
N LEU A 316 -14.95 -9.89 -56.52
CA LEU A 316 -14.60 -8.84 -57.49
C LEU A 316 -15.53 -8.87 -58.73
N SER A 317 -16.09 -7.73 -59.14
CA SER A 317 -15.97 -7.19 -60.52
C SER A 317 -16.79 -5.90 -60.79
N PRO A 318 -16.45 -5.15 -61.85
CA PRO A 318 -16.64 -3.70 -61.94
C PRO A 318 -17.81 -3.27 -62.85
N GLY A 319 -18.27 -2.02 -62.71
CA GLY A 319 -19.12 -1.41 -63.74
C GLY A 319 -19.89 -0.16 -63.28
N GLU A 320 -19.37 0.99 -63.70
CA GLU A 320 -20.06 2.15 -64.30
C GLU A 320 -21.47 2.59 -63.82
N GLY A 321 -21.66 3.91 -63.68
CA GLY A 321 -22.98 4.52 -63.84
C GLY A 321 -23.26 5.77 -63.00
N GLN A 322 -23.36 6.91 -63.67
CA GLN A 322 -23.69 8.22 -63.13
C GLN A 322 -25.18 8.42 -62.75
N GLN A 323 -25.40 9.38 -61.84
CA GLN A 323 -26.54 10.31 -61.73
C GLN A 323 -27.94 9.79 -61.32
N GLN A 324 -28.47 10.27 -60.18
CA GLN A 324 -29.52 11.31 -60.13
C GLN A 324 -29.90 11.75 -58.70
N ARG A 325 -30.38 12.98 -58.60
CA ARG A 325 -30.89 13.70 -57.42
C ARG A 325 -32.26 13.20 -56.98
N ASP A 326 -32.58 13.30 -55.68
CA ASP A 326 -33.52 14.29 -55.10
C ASP A 326 -33.99 13.90 -53.68
N GLY A 327 -34.19 14.92 -52.82
CA GLY A 327 -35.14 14.85 -51.69
C GLY A 327 -34.58 14.70 -50.26
N SER A 328 -34.30 15.83 -49.60
CA SER A 328 -34.29 15.95 -48.12
C SER A 328 -35.73 15.91 -47.55
N PRO A 329 -36.01 15.95 -46.22
CA PRO A 329 -35.12 15.95 -45.04
C PRO A 329 -35.56 14.98 -43.92
N SER A 330 -34.70 14.72 -42.91
CA SER A 330 -35.00 14.88 -41.46
C SER A 330 -34.02 14.14 -40.52
N ALA A 331 -33.61 14.86 -39.48
CA ALA A 331 -33.07 14.44 -38.18
C ALA A 331 -31.55 14.20 -38.02
N PRO A 332 -30.99 14.63 -36.86
CA PRO A 332 -29.63 15.14 -36.76
C PRO A 332 -28.58 14.03 -36.56
N GLN A 333 -27.54 14.10 -37.38
CA GLN A 333 -26.35 13.28 -37.30
C GLN A 333 -25.59 13.58 -35.99
N THR A 334 -25.49 12.58 -35.13
CA THR A 334 -24.40 12.53 -34.14
C THR A 334 -23.22 11.90 -34.88
N LEU A 335 -22.24 12.72 -35.26
CA LEU A 335 -20.98 12.25 -35.84
C LEU A 335 -20.26 11.36 -34.82
N THR A 336 -20.38 10.05 -34.97
CA THR A 336 -19.31 9.12 -34.61
C THR A 336 -18.46 8.94 -35.85
N THR A 337 -17.40 9.72 -35.95
CA THR A 337 -16.29 9.49 -36.88
C THR A 337 -15.68 8.12 -36.57
N THR A 338 -16.11 7.10 -37.29
CA THR A 338 -15.39 5.84 -37.42
C THR A 338 -14.18 6.09 -38.30
N SER A 339 -13.01 6.29 -37.70
CA SER A 339 -11.75 6.13 -38.42
C SER A 339 -11.55 4.64 -38.68
N PHE A 340 -11.77 4.24 -39.93
CA PHE A 340 -11.06 3.13 -40.54
C PHE A 340 -9.56 3.40 -40.41
N ASP A 341 -8.83 2.37 -39.94
CA ASP A 341 -7.38 2.13 -39.98
C ASP A 341 -6.88 1.63 -38.61
N ASP A 342 -6.67 0.31 -38.47
CA ASP A 342 -5.57 -0.33 -37.70
C ASP A 342 -5.83 -1.82 -37.39
N ASP A 343 -5.94 -2.66 -38.42
CA ASP A 343 -5.51 -4.07 -38.29
C ASP A 343 -3.99 -4.13 -38.40
N ASP A 344 -3.35 -3.73 -37.30
CA ASP A 344 -1.91 -3.70 -37.12
C ASP A 344 -1.36 -5.15 -36.94
N PRO A 345 -0.53 -5.68 -37.86
CA PRO A 345 0.08 -7.02 -37.74
C PRO A 345 0.94 -7.20 -36.47
N SER A 346 1.25 -6.10 -35.77
CA SER A 346 1.85 -6.11 -34.44
C SER A 346 0.93 -6.73 -33.36
N LYS A 347 -0.40 -6.61 -33.48
CA LYS A 347 -1.38 -7.13 -32.49
C LYS A 347 -1.44 -8.65 -32.52
N GLU A 348 -1.48 -9.26 -33.70
CA GLU A 348 -1.46 -10.71 -33.88
C GLU A 348 -0.15 -11.34 -33.38
N LYS A 349 0.99 -10.72 -33.72
CA LYS A 349 2.30 -11.16 -33.24
C LYS A 349 2.41 -11.11 -31.71
N LYS A 350 1.80 -10.09 -31.07
CA LYS A 350 1.73 -9.99 -29.60
C LYS A 350 0.88 -11.10 -28.98
N LEU A 351 -0.27 -11.43 -29.59
CA LEU A 351 -1.12 -12.52 -29.11
C LEU A 351 -0.41 -13.87 -29.22
N LYS A 352 0.26 -14.14 -30.35
CA LYS A 352 1.04 -15.36 -30.56
C LYS A 352 2.14 -15.51 -29.51
N MET A 353 2.90 -14.45 -29.24
CA MET A 353 3.94 -14.45 -28.19
C MET A 353 3.35 -14.70 -26.79
N MET A 354 2.16 -14.16 -26.48
CA MET A 354 1.51 -14.41 -25.18
C MET A 354 1.07 -15.87 -25.03
N LEU A 355 0.54 -16.49 -26.09
CA LEU A 355 0.14 -17.89 -26.09
C LEU A 355 1.34 -18.82 -25.91
N GLU A 356 2.43 -18.59 -26.66
CA GLU A 356 3.68 -19.35 -26.53
C GLU A 356 4.24 -19.29 -25.10
N TYR A 357 4.13 -18.12 -24.44
CA TYR A 357 4.57 -17.96 -23.05
C TYR A 357 3.73 -18.77 -22.06
N ILE A 358 2.41 -18.88 -22.29
CA ILE A 358 1.47 -19.65 -21.46
C ILE A 358 1.68 -21.15 -21.68
N GLU A 359 1.90 -21.58 -22.92
CA GLU A 359 2.21 -22.97 -23.26
C GLU A 359 3.49 -23.42 -22.58
N LYS A 360 4.57 -22.63 -22.71
CA LYS A 360 5.85 -22.90 -22.04
C LYS A 360 5.71 -22.98 -20.51
N PHE A 361 4.85 -22.14 -19.93
CA PHE A 361 4.56 -22.21 -18.49
C PHE A 361 3.88 -23.53 -18.11
N ASN A 362 2.86 -23.95 -18.86
CA ASN A 362 2.16 -25.20 -18.57
C ASN A 362 3.07 -26.42 -18.75
N GLU A 363 3.94 -26.44 -19.78
CA GLU A 363 4.97 -27.48 -19.95
C GLU A 363 5.86 -27.62 -18.70
N LEU A 364 6.49 -26.52 -18.27
CA LEU A 364 7.37 -26.52 -17.10
C LEU A 364 6.63 -26.95 -15.81
N PHE A 365 5.35 -26.59 -15.70
CA PHE A 365 4.52 -26.91 -14.55
C PHE A 365 4.12 -28.39 -14.53
N GLU A 366 3.80 -28.98 -15.69
CA GLU A 366 3.48 -30.41 -15.85
C GLU A 366 4.72 -31.29 -15.65
N ASP A 367 5.89 -30.81 -16.08
CA ASP A 367 7.19 -31.48 -15.87
C ASP A 367 7.65 -31.46 -14.40
N GLY A 368 6.91 -30.79 -13.50
CA GLY A 368 7.24 -30.68 -12.08
C GLY A 368 8.41 -29.73 -11.77
N MET A 369 8.87 -28.96 -12.77
CA MET A 369 9.94 -27.97 -12.64
C MET A 369 9.40 -26.65 -12.06
N TYR A 370 8.90 -26.70 -10.82
CA TYR A 370 8.14 -25.58 -10.24
C TYR A 370 8.95 -24.29 -10.04
N GLU A 371 10.24 -24.36 -9.72
CA GLU A 371 11.08 -23.16 -9.56
C GLU A 371 11.26 -22.42 -10.91
N ASP A 372 11.50 -23.16 -11.98
CA ASP A 372 11.64 -22.60 -13.33
C ASP A 372 10.30 -22.09 -13.86
N ALA A 373 9.21 -22.82 -13.61
CA ALA A 373 7.86 -22.37 -13.93
C ALA A 373 7.51 -21.07 -13.20
N ALA A 374 7.94 -20.93 -11.93
CA ALA A 374 7.74 -19.72 -11.13
C ALA A 374 8.51 -18.52 -11.70
N ILE A 375 9.79 -18.69 -12.02
CA ILE A 375 10.63 -17.65 -12.63
C ILE A 375 10.08 -17.24 -14.00
N HIS A 376 9.66 -18.20 -14.82
CA HIS A 376 9.07 -17.95 -16.13
C HIS A 376 7.74 -17.16 -15.99
N ALA A 377 6.84 -17.59 -15.11
CA ALA A 377 5.58 -16.88 -14.86
C ALA A 377 5.80 -15.44 -14.33
N ALA A 378 6.75 -15.25 -13.42
CA ALA A 378 7.07 -13.95 -12.85
C ALA A 378 7.62 -12.95 -13.89
N ASN A 379 8.42 -13.42 -14.84
CA ASN A 379 9.00 -12.60 -15.91
C ASN A 379 8.08 -12.45 -17.14
N SER A 380 6.84 -12.92 -17.05
CA SER A 380 5.91 -12.90 -18.17
C SER A 380 5.64 -11.48 -18.71
N PRO A 381 5.56 -11.33 -20.05
CA PRO A 381 5.37 -10.04 -20.69
C PRO A 381 4.04 -9.41 -20.25
N LYS A 382 4.06 -8.13 -19.89
CA LYS A 382 2.91 -7.41 -19.31
C LYS A 382 2.30 -8.08 -18.06
N GLY A 383 3.00 -9.02 -17.42
CA GLY A 383 2.52 -9.76 -16.26
C GLY A 383 1.34 -10.68 -16.55
N ILE A 384 1.20 -11.22 -17.77
CA ILE A 384 0.08 -12.12 -18.14
C ILE A 384 -0.07 -13.33 -17.20
N LEU A 385 1.03 -13.82 -16.61
CA LEU A 385 1.05 -14.92 -15.65
C LEU A 385 1.24 -14.45 -14.20
N ARG A 386 1.37 -13.13 -13.95
CA ARG A 386 1.42 -12.55 -12.60
C ARG A 386 0.01 -12.34 -12.05
N THR A 387 -0.73 -13.44 -11.89
CA THR A 387 -2.15 -13.41 -11.51
C THR A 387 -2.45 -14.32 -10.32
N SER A 388 -3.54 -14.04 -9.58
CA SER A 388 -4.02 -14.94 -8.52
C SER A 388 -4.38 -16.33 -9.06
N ALA A 389 -4.73 -16.46 -10.33
CA ALA A 389 -5.03 -17.76 -10.94
C ALA A 389 -3.75 -18.62 -11.07
N THR A 390 -2.64 -18.01 -11.51
CA THR A 390 -1.34 -18.69 -11.54
C THR A 390 -0.88 -19.05 -10.13
N LEU A 391 -1.04 -18.13 -9.17
CA LEU A 391 -0.74 -18.39 -7.76
C LEU A 391 -1.53 -19.60 -7.22
N ALA A 392 -2.83 -19.67 -7.52
CA ALA A 392 -3.67 -20.80 -7.10
C ALA A 392 -3.15 -22.14 -7.63
N LYS A 393 -2.64 -22.20 -8.87
CA LYS A 393 -1.99 -23.41 -9.40
C LYS A 393 -0.83 -23.86 -8.51
N PHE A 394 0.07 -22.94 -8.13
CA PHE A 394 1.19 -23.26 -7.24
C PHE A 394 0.75 -23.64 -5.82
N ARG A 395 -0.35 -23.07 -5.33
CA ARG A 395 -0.93 -23.38 -4.01
C ARG A 395 -1.44 -24.82 -3.92
N ASP A 396 -2.01 -25.34 -5.00
CA ASP A 396 -2.60 -26.68 -5.02
C ASP A 396 -1.54 -27.80 -5.12
N VAL A 397 -0.27 -27.45 -5.36
CA VAL A 397 0.84 -28.42 -5.42
C VAL A 397 1.25 -28.85 -4.01
N LYS A 398 1.11 -30.13 -3.71
CA LYS A 398 1.60 -30.74 -2.48
C LYS A 398 2.98 -31.35 -2.71
N VAL A 399 4.02 -30.69 -2.20
CA VAL A 399 5.39 -31.23 -2.25
C VAL A 399 5.67 -32.04 -0.98
N HIS A 400 6.26 -33.22 -1.15
CA HIS A 400 6.66 -34.10 -0.06
C HIS A 400 8.20 -34.02 0.08
N GLY A 401 8.70 -33.67 1.27
CA GLY A 401 10.14 -33.52 1.55
C GLY A 401 10.52 -32.10 1.98
N ASN A 402 11.83 -31.87 2.21
CA ASN A 402 12.39 -30.58 2.66
C ASN A 402 12.69 -29.62 1.48
N VAL A 403 11.90 -29.69 0.41
CA VAL A 403 12.06 -28.84 -0.78
C VAL A 403 11.25 -27.56 -0.58
N ARG A 404 11.79 -26.41 -1.04
CA ARG A 404 11.11 -25.11 -0.99
C ARG A 404 9.69 -25.22 -1.56
N SER A 405 8.73 -24.64 -0.86
CA SER A 405 7.33 -24.56 -1.29
C SER A 405 7.22 -23.93 -2.69
N PRO A 406 6.56 -24.58 -3.66
CA PRO A 406 6.31 -24.01 -4.99
C PRO A 406 5.56 -22.68 -4.94
N LEU A 407 4.67 -22.53 -3.95
CA LEU A 407 3.97 -21.28 -3.71
C LEU A 407 4.94 -20.18 -3.29
N LEU A 408 5.82 -20.44 -2.31
CA LEU A 408 6.83 -19.49 -1.88
C LEU A 408 7.82 -19.14 -3.00
N ALA A 409 8.21 -20.12 -3.81
CA ALA A 409 9.06 -19.92 -4.99
C ALA A 409 8.42 -18.95 -5.98
N PHE A 410 7.14 -19.15 -6.30
CA PHE A 410 6.38 -18.23 -7.15
C PHE A 410 6.26 -16.83 -6.53
N CYS A 411 5.91 -16.73 -5.25
CA CYS A 411 5.80 -15.44 -4.56
C CYS A 411 7.12 -14.67 -4.59
N ASP A 412 8.25 -15.33 -4.32
CA ASP A 412 9.57 -14.70 -4.35
C ASP A 412 10.02 -14.32 -5.76
N ALA A 413 9.78 -15.18 -6.76
CA ALA A 413 10.03 -14.87 -8.16
C ALA A 413 9.23 -13.62 -8.61
N VAL A 414 7.95 -13.52 -8.22
CA VAL A 414 7.11 -12.34 -8.50
C VAL A 414 7.70 -11.09 -7.87
N MET A 415 8.20 -11.15 -6.63
CA MET A 415 8.84 -9.99 -5.98
C MET A 415 10.18 -9.64 -6.61
N ALA A 416 11.01 -10.63 -6.96
CA ALA A 416 12.27 -10.45 -7.66
C ALA A 416 12.09 -9.80 -9.04
N SER A 417 11.02 -10.15 -9.75
CA SER A 417 10.72 -9.62 -11.09
C SER A 417 10.26 -8.16 -11.11
N VAL A 418 9.93 -7.53 -9.96
CA VAL A 418 9.43 -6.14 -9.91
C VAL A 418 10.40 -5.16 -10.57
N SER A 419 11.70 -5.29 -10.32
CA SER A 419 12.73 -4.42 -10.91
C SER A 419 12.88 -4.63 -12.43
N ALA A 420 12.70 -5.86 -12.91
CA ALA A 420 12.83 -6.20 -14.33
C ALA A 420 11.58 -5.84 -15.15
N VAL A 421 10.40 -6.09 -14.61
CA VAL A 421 9.09 -5.79 -15.25
C VAL A 421 8.72 -4.31 -15.10
N GLY A 422 9.28 -3.62 -14.10
CA GLY A 422 9.02 -2.21 -13.83
C GLY A 422 7.67 -1.93 -13.19
N SER A 423 6.97 -2.96 -12.70
CA SER A 423 5.68 -2.83 -12.03
C SER A 423 5.54 -3.77 -10.83
N LYS A 424 4.90 -3.26 -9.77
CA LYS A 424 4.58 -4.02 -8.56
C LYS A 424 3.43 -4.99 -8.83
N PRO A 425 3.36 -6.15 -8.15
CA PRO A 425 2.18 -7.00 -8.19
C PRO A 425 0.96 -6.23 -7.70
N ASN A 426 -0.23 -6.57 -8.18
CA ASN A 426 -1.46 -5.91 -7.70
C ASN A 426 -1.69 -6.16 -6.19
N HIS A 427 -2.59 -5.39 -5.57
CA HIS A 427 -2.84 -5.50 -4.12
C HIS A 427 -3.26 -6.89 -3.67
N LYS A 428 -4.10 -7.58 -4.46
CA LYS A 428 -4.61 -8.91 -4.12
C LYS A 428 -3.49 -9.96 -4.14
N LEU A 429 -2.67 -9.94 -5.20
CA LEU A 429 -1.52 -10.84 -5.34
C LEU A 429 -0.47 -10.55 -4.26
N SER A 430 -0.25 -9.27 -3.92
CA SER A 430 0.64 -8.89 -2.82
C SER A 430 0.15 -9.46 -1.49
N ASP A 431 -1.15 -9.34 -1.19
CA ASP A 431 -1.76 -9.89 0.04
C ASP A 431 -1.63 -11.41 0.12
N GLU A 432 -1.92 -12.13 -0.96
CA GLU A 432 -1.76 -13.59 -1.03
C GLU A 432 -0.28 -14.04 -0.89
N CYS A 433 0.67 -13.29 -1.46
CA CYS A 433 2.10 -13.56 -1.30
C CYS A 433 2.56 -13.34 0.16
N VAL A 434 2.08 -12.28 0.81
CA VAL A 434 2.38 -12.01 2.23
C VAL A 434 1.82 -13.13 3.11
N GLU A 435 0.58 -13.56 2.87
CA GLU A 435 -0.03 -14.68 3.58
C GLU A 435 0.79 -15.97 3.45
N CYS A 436 1.29 -16.29 2.24
CA CYS A 436 2.19 -17.42 2.03
C CYS A 436 3.47 -17.30 2.87
N VAL A 437 4.15 -16.16 2.83
CA VAL A 437 5.41 -15.95 3.56
C VAL A 437 5.23 -16.03 5.07
N LEU A 438 4.12 -15.49 5.59
CA LEU A 438 3.78 -15.58 7.00
C LEU A 438 3.50 -17.03 7.42
N ASN A 439 2.74 -17.79 6.62
CA ASN A 439 2.46 -19.21 6.91
C ASN A 439 3.73 -20.07 6.94
N GLU A 440 4.74 -19.73 6.13
CA GLU A 440 6.05 -20.39 6.11
C GLU A 440 7.05 -19.77 7.12
N ASN A 441 6.62 -18.81 7.94
CA ASN A 441 7.40 -18.12 8.97
C ASN A 441 8.71 -17.50 8.43
N ARG A 442 8.69 -16.98 7.19
CA ARG A 442 9.83 -16.35 6.51
C ARG A 442 9.81 -14.83 6.65
N LEU A 443 9.84 -14.33 7.89
CA LEU A 443 9.77 -12.89 8.19
C LEU A 443 10.97 -12.10 7.62
N ASP A 444 12.11 -12.75 7.47
CA ASP A 444 13.30 -12.22 6.80
C ASP A 444 13.03 -11.83 5.34
N LEU A 445 12.30 -12.68 4.62
CA LEU A 445 11.93 -12.46 3.23
C LEU A 445 10.92 -11.32 3.11
N LEU A 446 9.92 -11.30 4.01
CA LEU A 446 8.95 -10.21 4.07
C LEU A 446 9.61 -8.87 4.38
N ALA A 447 10.55 -8.84 5.33
CA ALA A 447 11.34 -7.65 5.65
C ALA A 447 12.08 -7.12 4.43
N HIS A 448 12.70 -8.02 3.65
CA HIS A 448 13.39 -7.68 2.42
C HIS A 448 12.45 -7.07 1.37
N TRP A 449 11.28 -7.68 1.16
CA TRP A 449 10.29 -7.19 0.20
C TRP A 449 9.72 -5.81 0.56
N ILE A 450 9.46 -5.57 1.85
CA ILE A 450 8.99 -4.26 2.35
C ILE A 450 10.09 -3.21 2.21
N ALA A 451 11.33 -3.54 2.56
CA ALA A 451 12.48 -2.63 2.48
C ALA A 451 12.76 -2.19 1.04
N GLN A 452 12.68 -3.13 0.08
CA GLN A 452 12.91 -2.86 -1.34
C GLN A 452 11.68 -2.33 -2.09
N ASP A 453 10.59 -2.02 -1.37
CA ASP A 453 9.36 -1.46 -1.95
C ASP A 453 8.76 -2.32 -3.08
N ARG A 454 8.86 -3.66 -2.95
CA ARG A 454 8.41 -4.62 -3.98
C ARG A 454 6.92 -4.96 -3.89
N LEU A 455 6.27 -4.62 -2.79
CA LEU A 455 4.86 -4.92 -2.51
C LEU A 455 3.95 -3.73 -2.82
N SER A 456 2.75 -4.00 -3.32
CA SER A 456 1.66 -3.01 -3.33
C SER A 456 0.97 -3.00 -1.96
N LEU A 457 1.55 -2.28 -1.01
CA LEU A 457 1.10 -2.21 0.38
C LEU A 457 -0.36 -1.74 0.51
N ASN A 458 -1.07 -2.29 1.49
CA ASN A 458 -2.42 -1.92 1.88
C ASN A 458 -2.59 -2.18 3.40
N HIS A 459 -3.72 -1.74 3.98
CA HIS A 459 -3.97 -1.91 5.42
C HIS A 459 -4.03 -3.39 5.84
N GLN A 460 -4.60 -4.25 5.00
CA GLN A 460 -4.76 -5.69 5.27
C GLN A 460 -3.42 -6.41 5.47
N ILE A 461 -2.40 -6.02 4.70
CA ILE A 461 -1.04 -6.54 4.86
C ILE A 461 -0.49 -6.20 6.24
N GLY A 462 -0.69 -4.97 6.71
CA GLY A 462 -0.30 -4.56 8.06
C GLY A 462 -1.01 -5.38 9.13
N ASP A 463 -2.34 -5.52 9.01
CA ASP A 463 -3.17 -6.24 9.97
C ASP A 463 -2.77 -7.72 10.06
N ARG A 464 -2.56 -8.39 8.92
CA ARG A 464 -2.09 -9.78 8.87
C ARG A 464 -0.74 -9.99 9.55
N ILE A 465 0.20 -9.05 9.39
CA ILE A 465 1.51 -9.13 10.06
C ILE A 465 1.34 -8.98 11.58
N VAL A 466 0.46 -8.09 12.03
CA VAL A 466 0.13 -7.93 13.45
C VAL A 466 -0.54 -9.19 14.00
N ASP A 467 -1.51 -9.75 13.29
CA ASP A 467 -2.26 -10.94 13.71
C ASP A 467 -1.39 -12.20 13.75
N HIS A 468 -0.33 -12.25 12.93
CA HIS A 468 0.64 -13.35 12.97
C HIS A 468 1.54 -13.32 14.24
N CYS A 469 1.58 -12.19 14.95
CA CYS A 469 2.43 -12.04 16.14
C CYS A 469 1.79 -12.68 17.38
N ASN A 470 2.39 -13.78 17.87
CA ASN A 470 2.00 -14.44 19.12
C ASN A 470 2.92 -14.11 20.32
N CYS A 471 3.75 -13.08 20.22
CA CYS A 471 4.62 -12.67 21.33
C CYS A 471 3.83 -11.98 22.46
N GLN A 472 4.29 -12.16 23.70
CA GLN A 472 3.96 -11.24 24.78
C GLN A 472 4.56 -9.86 24.50
N VAL A 473 3.94 -8.80 25.02
CA VAL A 473 4.47 -7.43 24.93
C VAL A 473 5.59 -7.26 25.97
N PRO A 474 6.78 -6.73 25.61
CA PRO A 474 7.16 -6.24 24.29
C PRO A 474 7.48 -7.36 23.28
N CYS A 475 6.99 -7.18 22.05
CA CYS A 475 7.16 -8.12 20.95
C CYS A 475 8.63 -8.36 20.58
N LYS A 476 9.02 -9.62 20.39
CA LYS A 476 10.39 -10.05 20.06
C LYS A 476 10.56 -10.63 18.65
N CYS A 477 9.48 -10.96 17.94
CA CYS A 477 9.53 -11.69 16.66
C CYS A 477 9.64 -10.80 15.40
N SER A 478 9.94 -9.50 15.52
CA SER A 478 9.97 -8.51 14.42
C SER A 478 8.64 -8.19 13.71
N CYS A 479 7.56 -8.95 13.92
CA CYS A 479 6.25 -8.68 13.30
C CYS A 479 5.75 -7.25 13.54
N GLN A 480 5.78 -6.76 14.79
CA GLN A 480 5.35 -5.40 15.10
C GLN A 480 6.21 -4.33 14.40
N ALA A 481 7.51 -4.56 14.22
CA ALA A 481 8.39 -3.65 13.50
C ALA A 481 8.10 -3.65 11.98
N LEU A 482 7.77 -4.81 11.41
CA LEU A 482 7.37 -4.93 10.01
C LEU A 482 6.01 -4.25 9.76
N ALA A 483 5.02 -4.51 10.63
CA ALA A 483 3.72 -3.86 10.56
C ALA A 483 3.84 -2.33 10.72
N GLN A 484 4.67 -1.85 11.65
CA GLN A 484 4.98 -0.43 11.79
C GLN A 484 5.47 0.17 10.46
N ASN A 485 6.42 -0.47 9.79
CA ASN A 485 6.94 0.02 8.51
C ASN A 485 5.85 0.10 7.43
N VAL A 486 4.94 -0.88 7.40
CA VAL A 486 3.79 -0.87 6.48
C VAL A 486 2.84 0.29 6.79
N TYR A 487 2.41 0.43 8.05
CA TYR A 487 1.48 1.48 8.46
C TYR A 487 2.07 2.89 8.27
N SER A 488 3.35 3.10 8.58
CA SER A 488 4.04 4.37 8.34
C SER A 488 4.09 4.73 6.85
N LYS A 489 4.32 3.77 5.95
CA LYS A 489 4.26 4.00 4.49
C LYS A 489 2.86 4.32 3.98
N LEU A 490 1.82 3.84 4.67
CA LEU A 490 0.41 4.09 4.34
C LEU A 490 -0.19 5.30 5.06
N HIS A 491 0.61 6.04 5.85
CA HIS A 491 0.14 7.17 6.67
C HIS A 491 -0.93 6.79 7.71
N LEU A 492 -0.92 5.54 8.18
CA LEU A 492 -1.80 5.03 9.24
C LEU A 492 -1.10 5.22 10.60
N TYR A 493 -1.05 6.47 11.07
CA TYR A 493 -0.22 6.88 12.20
C TYR A 493 -0.59 6.20 13.52
N ARG A 494 -1.89 6.10 13.81
CA ARG A 494 -2.38 5.45 15.04
C ARG A 494 -1.91 3.99 15.14
N GLN A 495 -2.05 3.23 14.07
CA GLN A 495 -1.61 1.83 14.01
C GLN A 495 -0.08 1.72 14.14
N ALA A 496 0.67 2.65 13.53
CA ALA A 496 2.12 2.70 13.68
C ALA A 496 2.54 2.96 15.14
N VAL A 497 1.87 3.87 15.85
CA VAL A 497 2.10 4.12 17.29
C VAL A 497 1.80 2.86 18.11
N ILE A 498 0.66 2.20 17.89
CA ILE A 498 0.33 0.93 18.57
C ILE A 498 1.44 -0.10 18.36
N CYS A 499 1.96 -0.23 17.15
CA CYS A 499 3.07 -1.14 16.86
C CYS A 499 4.35 -0.78 17.63
N MET A 500 4.68 0.52 17.77
CA MET A 500 5.83 0.97 18.57
C MET A 500 5.65 0.69 20.07
N LEU A 501 4.44 0.91 20.59
CA LEU A 501 4.08 0.58 21.98
C LEU A 501 4.19 -0.92 22.24
N LYS A 502 3.68 -1.76 21.33
CA LYS A 502 3.82 -3.22 21.41
C LYS A 502 5.26 -3.71 21.29
N GLN A 503 6.18 -2.92 20.73
CA GLN A 503 7.63 -3.19 20.75
C GLN A 503 8.31 -2.75 22.06
N GLY A 504 7.61 -2.08 22.97
CA GLY A 504 8.19 -1.46 24.17
C GLY A 504 8.90 -0.13 23.91
N ARG A 505 8.80 0.42 22.70
CA ARG A 505 9.44 1.69 22.31
C ARG A 505 8.52 2.88 22.59
N VAL A 506 8.17 3.06 23.87
CA VAL A 506 7.14 4.02 24.29
C VAL A 506 7.53 5.47 23.95
N HIS A 507 8.70 5.94 24.39
CA HIS A 507 9.12 7.32 24.13
C HIS A 507 9.12 7.67 22.64
N THR A 508 9.65 6.80 21.78
CA THR A 508 9.62 7.02 20.32
C THR A 508 8.18 7.04 19.78
N GLY A 509 7.29 6.19 20.29
CA GLY A 509 5.88 6.18 19.89
C GLY A 509 5.15 7.48 20.26
N MET A 510 5.41 8.00 21.45
CA MET A 510 4.81 9.24 21.94
C MET A 510 5.35 10.47 21.21
N GLU A 511 6.65 10.53 20.96
CA GLU A 511 7.28 11.58 20.13
C GLU A 511 6.74 11.54 18.70
N TYR A 512 6.57 10.34 18.13
CA TYR A 512 5.98 10.18 16.80
C TYR A 512 4.53 10.70 16.74
N ALA A 513 3.72 10.42 17.77
CA ALA A 513 2.37 10.97 17.89
C ALA A 513 2.42 12.51 17.96
N LYS A 514 3.24 13.09 18.84
CA LYS A 514 3.33 14.56 18.97
C LYS A 514 3.69 15.26 17.65
N HIS A 515 4.67 14.76 16.90
CA HIS A 515 5.19 15.46 15.72
C HIS A 515 4.46 15.16 14.40
N LYS A 516 4.04 13.92 14.17
CA LYS A 516 3.48 13.51 12.87
C LYS A 516 1.96 13.56 12.85
N TYR A 517 1.32 13.33 14.01
CA TYR A 517 -0.13 13.18 14.11
C TYR A 517 -0.60 13.42 15.55
N PRO A 518 -0.84 14.68 15.95
CA PRO A 518 -1.27 14.99 17.31
C PRO A 518 -2.61 14.30 17.59
N LEU A 519 -2.55 13.27 18.43
CA LEU A 519 -3.71 12.47 18.82
C LEU A 519 -4.63 13.29 19.73
N SER A 520 -5.93 13.06 19.60
CA SER A 520 -6.93 13.58 20.53
C SER A 520 -6.82 12.90 21.90
N LYS A 521 -7.37 13.55 22.95
CA LYS A 521 -7.49 12.94 24.29
C LYS A 521 -8.13 11.54 24.22
N GLN A 522 -9.21 11.37 23.45
CA GLN A 522 -9.91 10.08 23.31
C GLN A 522 -9.02 8.99 22.69
N GLU A 523 -8.22 9.33 21.69
CA GLU A 523 -7.31 8.37 21.06
C GLU A 523 -6.20 7.92 22.01
N TYR A 524 -5.64 8.81 22.83
CA TYR A 524 -4.69 8.42 23.88
C TYR A 524 -5.32 7.47 24.91
N LEU A 525 -6.57 7.71 25.31
CA LEU A 525 -7.28 6.79 26.21
C LEU A 525 -7.48 5.41 25.57
N GLU A 526 -7.80 5.37 24.27
CA GLU A 526 -7.94 4.10 23.55
C GLU A 526 -6.59 3.37 23.37
N LEU A 527 -5.50 4.11 23.17
CA LEU A 527 -4.14 3.54 23.16
C LEU A 527 -3.80 2.92 24.52
N LEU A 528 -4.12 3.62 25.61
CA LEU A 528 -3.89 3.11 26.97
C LEU A 528 -4.69 1.82 27.24
N ARG A 529 -5.94 1.74 26.76
CA ARG A 529 -6.75 0.51 26.82
C ARG A 529 -6.17 -0.62 25.98
N THR A 530 -5.56 -0.30 24.84
CA THR A 530 -5.05 -1.31 23.90
C THR A 530 -3.68 -1.86 24.33
N CYS A 531 -2.80 -1.02 24.88
CA CYS A 531 -1.42 -1.36 25.23
C CYS A 531 -1.04 -0.79 26.61
N PRO A 532 -1.70 -1.23 27.70
CA PRO A 532 -1.43 -0.72 29.03
C PRO A 532 0.00 -1.10 29.46
N SER A 533 0.82 -0.10 29.77
CA SER A 533 2.18 -0.31 30.26
C SER A 533 2.63 0.83 31.16
N LEU A 534 3.44 0.51 32.16
CA LEU A 534 3.96 1.48 33.12
C LEU A 534 4.68 2.66 32.42
N PRO A 535 5.57 2.45 31.42
CA PRO A 535 6.23 3.57 30.75
C PRO A 535 5.26 4.45 29.95
N LEU A 536 4.19 3.89 29.40
CA LEU A 536 3.16 4.67 28.70
C LEU A 536 2.40 5.56 29.68
N MET A 537 2.06 5.03 30.86
CA MET A 537 1.37 5.80 31.89
C MET A 537 2.22 6.98 32.36
N HIS A 538 3.51 6.78 32.62
CA HIS A 538 4.44 7.86 32.93
C HIS A 538 4.49 8.90 31.83
N SER A 539 4.71 8.48 30.57
CA SER A 539 4.81 9.42 29.45
C SER A 539 3.53 10.22 29.17
N LEU A 540 2.35 9.77 29.65
CA LEU A 540 1.07 10.48 29.49
C LEU A 540 0.84 11.53 30.59
N VAL A 541 1.37 11.29 31.79
CA VAL A 541 1.20 12.16 32.98
C VAL A 541 2.38 13.11 33.16
N GLU A 542 3.56 12.78 32.62
CA GLU A 542 4.71 13.68 32.61
C GLU A 542 4.40 15.02 31.92
N GLU A 543 4.97 16.07 32.50
CA GLU A 543 4.93 17.44 31.98
C GLU A 543 5.80 17.50 30.74
N ASP A 544 5.32 18.12 29.67
CA ASP A 544 6.21 18.53 28.60
C ASP A 544 6.92 19.85 28.91
N GLY A 545 7.90 20.22 28.08
CA GLY A 545 8.68 21.44 28.28
C GLY A 545 7.86 22.75 28.22
N GLU A 546 6.56 22.67 27.93
CA GLU A 546 5.62 23.80 27.94
C GLU A 546 4.73 23.80 29.21
N GLY A 547 4.96 22.87 30.14
CA GLY A 547 4.20 22.76 31.39
C GLY A 547 2.83 22.08 31.23
N THR A 548 2.57 21.41 30.09
CA THR A 548 1.28 20.76 29.82
C THR A 548 1.40 19.25 29.91
N ARG A 549 0.34 18.59 30.40
CA ARG A 549 0.25 17.13 30.51
C ARG A 549 -0.63 16.57 29.40
N THR A 550 -0.27 15.40 28.89
CA THR A 550 -1.04 14.78 27.78
C THR A 550 -2.41 14.31 28.27
N LEU A 551 -2.47 13.70 29.46
CA LEU A 551 -3.69 13.29 30.12
C LEU A 551 -3.66 13.59 31.63
N PRO A 552 -4.83 13.88 32.24
CA PRO A 552 -4.94 14.01 33.69
C PRO A 552 -4.67 12.68 34.41
N LEU A 553 -4.04 12.75 35.58
CA LEU A 553 -3.63 11.59 36.37
C LEU A 553 -4.82 10.69 36.76
N GLY A 554 -5.90 11.28 37.27
CA GLY A 554 -7.10 10.58 37.68
C GLY A 554 -7.76 9.84 36.53
N VAL A 555 -7.81 10.44 35.34
CA VAL A 555 -8.32 9.80 34.12
C VAL A 555 -7.49 8.58 33.72
N VAL A 556 -6.15 8.67 33.76
CA VAL A 556 -5.26 7.54 33.46
C VAL A 556 -5.48 6.38 34.44
N ILE A 557 -5.60 6.69 35.74
CA ILE A 557 -5.86 5.70 36.79
C ILE A 557 -7.23 5.04 36.58
N LEU A 558 -8.29 5.84 36.37
CA LEU A 558 -9.66 5.35 36.16
C LEU A 558 -9.73 4.36 35.00
N VAL A 559 -9.17 4.71 33.84
CA VAL A 559 -9.20 3.84 32.65
C VAL A 559 -8.58 2.47 32.94
N LEU A 560 -7.47 2.42 33.67
CA LEU A 560 -6.80 1.15 33.95
C LEU A 560 -7.51 0.32 35.00
N LEU A 561 -8.10 0.97 36.00
CA LEU A 561 -8.90 0.30 37.01
C LEU A 561 -10.19 -0.28 36.43
N GLU A 562 -10.88 0.45 35.54
CA GLU A 562 -12.04 -0.06 34.78
C GLU A 562 -11.69 -1.33 33.98
N ASN A 563 -10.45 -1.42 33.47
CA ASN A 563 -9.94 -2.58 32.73
C ASN A 563 -9.22 -3.61 33.63
N SER A 564 -9.41 -3.54 34.95
CA SER A 564 -8.86 -4.49 35.94
C SER A 564 -7.32 -4.59 35.97
N HIS A 565 -6.60 -3.54 35.56
CA HIS A 565 -5.13 -3.47 35.61
C HIS A 565 -4.59 -2.93 36.94
N PHE A 566 -5.06 -3.48 38.06
CA PHE A 566 -4.75 -3.02 39.42
C PHE A 566 -3.24 -3.01 39.74
N ASP A 567 -2.52 -4.07 39.39
CA ASP A 567 -1.07 -4.18 39.64
C ASP A 567 -0.27 -3.06 38.97
N LEU A 568 -0.66 -2.67 37.75
CA LEU A 568 -0.01 -1.58 37.02
C LEU A 568 -0.30 -0.24 37.69
N VAL A 569 -1.53 -0.01 38.12
CA VAL A 569 -1.93 1.22 38.83
C VAL A 569 -1.16 1.38 40.13
N ILE A 570 -1.00 0.31 40.92
CA ILE A 570 -0.28 0.38 42.20
C ILE A 570 1.19 0.70 41.99
N ARG A 571 1.85 -0.02 41.07
CA ARG A 571 3.26 0.25 40.73
C ARG A 571 3.43 1.68 40.22
N PHE A 572 2.53 2.13 39.36
CA PHE A 572 2.55 3.50 38.85
C PHE A 572 2.41 4.53 39.96
N MET A 573 1.44 4.36 40.85
CA MET A 573 1.25 5.28 41.98
C MET A 573 2.47 5.31 42.91
N GLN A 574 3.06 4.15 43.19
CA GLN A 574 4.28 4.06 43.98
C GLN A 574 5.45 4.77 43.28
N ASP A 575 5.63 4.57 41.98
CA ASP A 575 6.68 5.22 41.20
C ASP A 575 6.50 6.74 41.18
N LEU A 576 5.28 7.25 40.96
CA LEU A 576 4.99 8.68 40.99
C LEU A 576 5.21 9.32 42.37
N GLN A 577 4.93 8.59 43.46
CA GLN A 577 5.16 9.08 44.83
C GLN A 577 6.65 9.16 45.17
N ASN A 578 7.44 8.24 44.64
CA ASN A 578 8.89 8.18 44.85
C ASN A 578 9.68 9.08 43.90
N THR A 579 9.06 9.55 42.82
CA THR A 579 9.69 10.44 41.84
C THR A 579 9.48 11.90 42.25
N PRO A 580 10.54 12.71 42.43
CA PRO A 580 10.39 14.14 42.70
C PRO A 580 9.85 14.88 41.47
N SER A 581 9.15 16.00 41.68
CA SER A 581 8.69 16.86 40.59
C SER A 581 9.87 17.62 39.97
N ALA A 582 9.71 18.05 38.72
CA ALA A 582 10.74 18.81 38.01
C ALA A 582 10.99 20.19 38.65
N ASP A 583 9.93 20.81 39.16
CA ASP A 583 9.95 22.18 39.68
C ASP A 583 10.34 22.25 41.17
N ASP A 584 10.01 21.23 41.97
CA ASP A 584 10.29 21.19 43.40
C ASP A 584 10.69 19.79 43.87
N GLN A 585 11.95 19.64 44.29
CA GLN A 585 12.50 18.39 44.79
C GLN A 585 11.80 17.86 46.06
N ASN A 586 11.07 18.73 46.79
CA ASN A 586 10.30 18.32 47.97
C ASN A 586 8.87 17.88 47.65
N THR A 587 8.40 18.09 46.42
CA THR A 587 7.07 17.71 45.98
C THR A 587 7.17 16.48 45.09
N SER A 588 6.36 15.45 45.33
CA SER A 588 6.33 14.27 44.46
C SER A 588 5.64 14.59 43.13
N LEU A 589 6.04 13.90 42.06
CA LEU A 589 5.38 13.98 40.76
C LEU A 589 3.89 13.62 40.87
N PHE A 590 3.55 12.71 41.79
CA PHE A 590 2.16 12.39 42.13
C PHE A 590 1.37 13.62 42.58
N HIS A 591 1.89 14.41 43.53
CA HIS A 591 1.19 15.59 44.04
C HIS A 591 1.11 16.70 43.00
N SER A 592 2.19 16.94 42.25
CA SER A 592 2.20 17.90 41.14
C SER A 592 1.15 17.52 40.08
N ALA A 593 1.15 16.27 39.60
CA ALA A 593 0.18 15.81 38.61
C ALA A 593 -1.27 15.80 39.11
N MET A 594 -1.51 15.55 40.40
CA MET A 594 -2.84 15.70 40.98
C MET A 594 -3.31 17.17 41.04
N MET A 595 -2.41 18.13 41.29
CA MET A 595 -2.76 19.56 41.34
C MET A 595 -3.21 20.08 39.98
N ASP A 596 -2.57 19.61 38.91
CA ASP A 596 -2.90 19.95 37.52
C ASP A 596 -4.15 19.22 37.00
N ASP A 597 -4.66 18.25 37.76
CA ASP A 597 -5.85 17.49 37.40
C ASP A 597 -7.12 18.30 37.71
N VAL A 598 -7.63 18.97 36.67
CA VAL A 598 -8.89 19.73 36.70
C VAL A 598 -10.06 18.90 36.17
N ASP A 599 -9.77 17.85 35.39
CA ASP A 599 -10.78 17.07 34.67
C ASP A 599 -11.43 15.99 35.57
N THR A 600 -10.72 15.49 36.59
CA THR A 600 -11.22 14.41 37.46
C THR A 600 -12.07 14.96 38.61
N THR A 601 -13.34 14.56 38.68
CA THR A 601 -14.30 15.07 39.69
C THR A 601 -14.08 14.46 41.09
N ALA A 602 -14.58 15.12 42.12
CA ALA A 602 -14.53 14.60 43.49
C ALA A 602 -15.20 13.22 43.63
N GLU A 603 -16.33 13.00 42.95
CA GLU A 603 -17.02 11.70 42.93
C GLU A 603 -16.18 10.60 42.27
N GLN A 604 -15.42 10.93 41.22
CA GLN A 604 -14.51 10.02 40.55
C GLN A 604 -13.34 9.65 41.45
N TRP A 605 -12.76 10.63 42.16
CA TRP A 605 -11.72 10.39 43.16
C TRP A 605 -12.19 9.51 44.31
N ASP A 606 -13.40 9.73 44.83
CA ASP A 606 -13.99 8.86 45.84
C ASP A 606 -14.24 7.45 45.32
N SER A 607 -14.67 7.33 44.06
CA SER A 607 -14.85 6.04 43.40
C SER A 607 -13.53 5.29 43.26
N LEU A 608 -12.43 5.98 42.93
CA LEU A 608 -11.08 5.41 42.89
C LEU A 608 -10.64 4.86 44.24
N VAL A 609 -10.82 5.64 45.31
CA VAL A 609 -10.46 5.23 46.68
C VAL A 609 -11.25 4.01 47.11
N LYS A 610 -12.57 3.98 46.84
CA LYS A 610 -13.42 2.81 47.14
C LYS A 610 -12.95 1.58 46.37
N LEU A 611 -12.72 1.73 45.06
CA LEU A 611 -12.31 0.61 44.21
C LEU A 611 -10.97 0.00 44.64
N LEU A 612 -9.99 0.82 45.02
CA LEU A 612 -8.70 0.32 45.55
C LEU A 612 -8.87 -0.41 46.89
N ARG A 613 -9.75 0.09 47.76
CA ARG A 613 -10.03 -0.52 49.07
C ARG A 613 -10.73 -1.87 48.92
N ASP A 614 -11.73 -1.95 48.05
CA ASP A 614 -12.50 -3.17 47.79
C ASP A 614 -11.63 -4.30 47.21
N GLN A 615 -10.55 -3.94 46.50
CA GLN A 615 -9.58 -4.89 45.94
C GLN A 615 -8.45 -5.26 46.93
N GLY A 616 -8.50 -4.77 48.17
CA GLY A 616 -7.53 -5.10 49.23
C GLY A 616 -6.29 -4.22 49.28
N TYR A 617 -6.24 -3.12 48.52
CA TYR A 617 -5.11 -2.18 48.50
C TYR A 617 -5.30 -1.02 49.47
N GLU A 618 -5.50 -1.36 50.75
CA GLU A 618 -5.91 -0.42 51.78
C GLU A 618 -4.89 0.69 52.01
N GLU A 619 -3.60 0.36 52.09
CA GLU A 619 -2.52 1.34 52.28
C GLU A 619 -2.47 2.39 51.14
N THR A 620 -2.53 1.94 49.88
CA THR A 620 -2.53 2.82 48.70
C THR A 620 -3.80 3.68 48.66
N SER A 621 -4.96 3.11 49.03
CA SER A 621 -6.23 3.83 49.08
C SER A 621 -6.22 4.96 50.13
N VAL A 622 -5.60 4.72 51.30
CA VAL A 622 -5.48 5.72 52.36
C VAL A 622 -4.54 6.86 51.91
N LYS A 623 -3.41 6.54 51.27
CA LYS A 623 -2.48 7.54 50.72
C LYS A 623 -3.13 8.40 49.63
N LEU A 624 -3.92 7.79 48.75
CA LEU A 624 -4.68 8.53 47.75
C LEU A 624 -5.70 9.46 48.42
N LEU A 625 -6.48 8.95 49.39
CA LEU A 625 -7.48 9.73 50.11
C LEU A 625 -6.86 10.93 50.86
N SER A 626 -5.74 10.73 51.55
CA SER A 626 -5.04 11.83 52.22
C SER A 626 -4.55 12.87 51.22
N SER A 627 -4.07 12.43 50.05
CA SER A 627 -3.61 13.34 48.99
C SER A 627 -4.76 14.19 48.44
N ILE A 628 -5.93 13.59 48.20
CA ILE A 628 -7.14 14.30 47.75
C ILE A 628 -7.60 15.34 48.79
N HIS A 629 -7.57 15.00 50.08
CA HIS A 629 -7.96 15.93 51.16
C HIS A 629 -7.01 17.12 51.25
N VAL A 630 -5.69 16.88 51.18
CA VAL A 630 -4.69 17.95 51.13
C VAL A 630 -4.95 18.85 49.92
N LEU A 631 -5.27 18.27 48.78
CA LEU A 631 -5.53 18.99 47.54
C LEU A 631 -6.77 19.88 47.63
N SER A 632 -7.87 19.35 48.18
CA SER A 632 -9.09 20.11 48.43
C SER A 632 -8.82 21.29 49.36
N ALA A 633 -8.09 21.07 50.46
CA ALA A 633 -7.70 22.14 51.38
C ALA A 633 -6.82 23.21 50.70
N VAL A 634 -5.82 22.80 49.93
CA VAL A 634 -4.94 23.73 49.18
C VAL A 634 -5.71 24.53 48.14
N LYS A 635 -6.62 23.89 47.38
CA LYS A 635 -7.51 24.59 46.43
C LYS A 635 -8.39 25.61 47.15
N THR A 636 -9.04 25.26 48.27
CA THR A 636 -9.87 26.22 49.03
C THR A 636 -9.08 27.43 49.49
N VAL A 637 -7.87 27.24 50.02
CA VAL A 637 -6.99 28.34 50.46
C VAL A 637 -6.54 29.22 49.28
N LEU A 638 -6.22 28.60 48.13
CA LEU A 638 -5.84 29.34 46.92
C LEU A 638 -7.02 30.16 46.37
N TYR A 639 -8.22 29.58 46.27
CA TYR A 639 -9.42 30.29 45.80
C TYR A 639 -9.79 31.45 46.72
N ASP A 640 -9.71 31.26 48.05
CA ASP A 640 -9.91 32.32 49.04
C ASP A 640 -8.86 33.45 48.91
N SER A 641 -7.62 33.10 48.59
CA SER A 641 -6.53 34.09 48.41
C SER A 641 -6.61 34.87 47.09
N LEU A 642 -7.18 34.28 46.03
CA LEU A 642 -7.24 34.85 44.69
C LEU A 642 -8.57 35.58 44.39
N LYS A 643 -9.58 35.51 45.28
CA LYS A 643 -10.94 36.06 45.05
C LYS A 643 -11.56 35.64 43.72
N VAL A 644 -11.27 34.42 43.26
CA VAL A 644 -11.90 33.84 42.07
C VAL A 644 -13.00 32.92 42.57
N GLU A 645 -14.26 33.16 42.16
CA GLU A 645 -15.38 32.29 42.50
C GLU A 645 -15.12 30.87 42.01
N SER A 646 -15.33 29.89 42.90
CA SER A 646 -15.16 28.47 42.61
C SER A 646 -16.08 28.02 41.47
N PRO A 647 -15.59 27.27 40.46
CA PRO A 647 -16.42 26.76 39.36
C PRO A 647 -17.50 25.75 39.80
N GLU A 648 -17.50 25.29 41.05
CA GLU A 648 -18.50 24.38 41.60
C GLU A 648 -19.86 25.04 41.91
N ASN A 649 -20.00 26.37 41.80
CA ASN A 649 -21.26 27.08 42.07
C ASN A 649 -22.20 27.25 40.86
N GLU A 650 -21.83 26.80 39.65
CA GLU A 650 -22.71 26.92 38.46
C GLU A 650 -23.68 25.73 38.27
N SER A 651 -23.58 24.66 39.06
CA SER A 651 -24.51 23.51 38.96
C SER A 651 -25.72 23.57 39.90
N ALA A 652 -25.95 24.70 40.56
CA ALA A 652 -27.12 24.94 41.41
C ALA A 652 -27.91 26.18 40.94
N SER A 653 -28.34 26.18 39.67
CA SER A 653 -29.40 27.05 39.16
C SER A 653 -30.29 26.34 38.16
#